data_AF-A0A947MP71-F1
#
_entry.id   AF-A0A947MP71-F1
#
_cell.length_a   1.000
_cell.length_b   1.000
_cell.length_c   1.000
_cell.angle_alpha   90.00
_cell.angle_beta   90.00
_cell.angle_gamma   90.00
#
_symmetry.space_group_name_H-M   'P 1'
#
loop_
_entity.id
_entity.type
_entity.pdbx_description
1 polymer ?
#
loop_
_entity_poly.entity_id
_entity_poly.type
_entity_poly.pdbx_seq_one_letter_code
_entity_poly.pdbx_strand_id
1 'polypeptide(L)'
;MRTLQSILSSSPLLGRVITAAVLTAASLGVTACANTSRSPVEDDTGTATDGDAIGATDGDTVDGQDATDATDGTDGQDATDGTDGQDGAAEVVECNAPAPAAPPGTAGCSVEAGGTLTLISGDILAPDKVYLGGSVLLGADGLIQCVGCDCAAQAGDATKVICPDAVVSPGLINAHDHVGWMNDAPWVATENGVDPALRWEHRHDWRKGKRSHPSVKTGGGGASEDERAFGELRFVLGGGTAIFGSGAGVGLLRDLDKTGGGESGLSGQGAEYQTFPLGDSGGDLIASGCDYPKPVGAENGAFVPHVSEGIDPEARNEFLCLTGQGQGAVDILDGNSAIVHGVGLNATDVAFMQTRGIGLVWSPRSNVSLYGETARVTLMHSLGIQIGLGTDWIPSGSMNMLRELACADYLNQNHFGGFFSDEDLWRMATFGAAATLGVDAEIGALAVGYAGDVAIFAKAGRSAHRAVVAASVGELIAVFRGGKVVAGNAPVVDGLESGCDSLGDVCGQEKKACVTRDVGKSWGSIQNAKGYDLFYCGVPDREPTCVPTRTLPGDSVDGSTLYGASMPDDADGDGVAGAADLCPTIFNPIRPLDAGKQADADQDLVGDECDPCPLDAGSTSCSKFDPNDPDKDEIPTTSDNCPTVPNKDQADTDTDQKGDLCDDCPDYANPGAAGCLASIVDVKTLDAFEGKVVAIENLVVTAVGSNGFWAQTDANPPVDDSGVFAFTGAVPTVKVGDGITVQSAMVSKFFGQVQLTQLVLKVDSSENDLFPIGLQASQLGAIVQAGSEASFEGMLVTVLEPTVLNSKPVGGAGDTDAVNEVELTGGLRLDDAIWPKDVPYLTAPQNGDTFGAITGVLAWRNGYLKLLPRGTADVLYGDAKAKALSPAIVFQRVGKIGATFPEVLRIELSNASGSATEVTLESSDDAVMKPVVATLSIPAGALTADIDIEGVSAGEATLSATAGGKTVTASVRVLNDEDEPTVVAVSPAAVNLVVGNSGEFDVSVAFPAPVAGMTVSLSYTGGLTGPADVMIAGNELGASFTVTAPSEAGSGTITASAGGEEATSTVTIVALSDVSLDIGGYKLVQTAAEKTYTIPAGTVVQAGGYLVIARNSARTAFEEFYGGPLAENVVFINSGDKFPSINGDETFSLVDGGGQVLDGPTVAHQTAKNFFSRAIPVVAASGAAAWTNPPTASPGAGQGIDSKPNGVYISEWADPTGSGEFAYEFVELHFDGPKL
;
A
#
# COMPACT_ATOMS: atom_id res chain seq x y z
N MET A 1 -12.22 -55.47 -7.85
CA MET A 1 -12.16 -56.71 -8.69
C MET A 1 -11.77 -56.28 -10.10
N ARG A 2 -10.86 -56.89 -10.87
CA ARG A 2 -9.93 -58.03 -10.71
C ARG A 2 -8.72 -57.80 -11.66
N THR A 3 -7.49 -57.95 -11.15
CA THR A 3 -6.45 -58.94 -11.60
C THR A 3 -5.99 -58.96 -13.09
N LEU A 4 -4.70 -59.14 -13.49
CA LEU A 4 -3.32 -58.87 -12.97
C LEU A 4 -2.26 -59.48 -13.95
N GLN A 5 -1.04 -58.92 -14.02
CA GLN A 5 0.24 -59.57 -14.49
C GLN A 5 0.35 -59.98 -16.00
N SER A 6 1.52 -60.22 -16.63
CA SER A 6 2.92 -60.57 -16.21
C SER A 6 3.93 -60.40 -17.41
N ILE A 7 5.27 -60.30 -17.36
CA ILE A 7 6.31 -60.05 -16.32
C ILE A 7 7.76 -59.92 -16.95
N LEU A 8 8.62 -59.00 -16.46
CA LEU A 8 10.12 -58.96 -16.51
C LEU A 8 10.87 -58.89 -17.88
N SER A 9 12.18 -58.54 -18.01
CA SER A 9 13.32 -58.25 -17.08
C SER A 9 14.25 -57.15 -17.68
N SER A 10 15.25 -56.51 -17.02
CA SER A 10 16.11 -56.84 -15.85
C SER A 10 16.83 -55.60 -15.23
N SER A 11 17.36 -55.72 -14.01
CA SER A 11 18.15 -54.71 -13.23
C SER A 11 19.41 -55.41 -12.59
N PRO A 12 20.19 -54.94 -11.57
CA PRO A 12 20.16 -53.68 -10.75
C PRO A 12 21.53 -53.07 -10.24
N LEU A 13 21.43 -51.88 -9.59
CA LEU A 13 22.10 -51.35 -8.36
C LEU A 13 23.60 -51.56 -7.98
N LEU A 14 24.26 -50.46 -7.53
CA LEU A 14 24.97 -50.19 -6.23
C LEU A 14 25.93 -48.95 -6.39
N GLY A 15 26.32 -48.14 -5.38
CA GLY A 15 25.83 -47.95 -4.01
C GLY A 15 26.83 -47.31 -2.98
N ARG A 16 26.65 -46.01 -2.63
CA ARG A 16 27.20 -45.23 -1.46
C ARG A 16 28.73 -44.97 -1.31
N VAL A 17 29.11 -43.75 -0.87
CA VAL A 17 29.67 -43.42 0.48
C VAL A 17 30.04 -41.91 0.61
N ILE A 18 30.02 -41.38 1.85
CA ILE A 18 30.21 -39.98 2.30
C ILE A 18 31.71 -39.65 2.59
N THR A 19 32.14 -38.37 2.48
CA THR A 19 32.99 -37.59 3.45
C THR A 19 33.29 -36.18 2.91
N ALA A 20 33.44 -35.18 3.79
CA ALA A 20 33.77 -33.77 3.46
C ALA A 20 35.10 -33.31 4.10
N ALA A 21 35.76 -32.27 3.56
CA ALA A 21 36.67 -31.38 4.31
C ALA A 21 37.07 -30.09 3.55
N VAL A 22 37.12 -28.98 4.29
CA VAL A 22 37.56 -27.61 3.94
C VAL A 22 39.09 -27.49 3.82
N LEU A 23 39.65 -26.61 2.95
CA LEU A 23 40.71 -25.61 3.30
C LEU A 23 41.20 -24.67 2.16
N THR A 24 40.99 -23.36 2.35
CA THR A 24 41.88 -22.19 2.08
C THR A 24 42.82 -22.07 0.84
N ALA A 25 42.46 -21.13 -0.06
CA ALA A 25 43.19 -19.91 -0.50
C ALA A 25 44.71 -19.88 -0.84
N ALA A 26 45.07 -19.25 -1.99
CA ALA A 26 46.32 -18.50 -2.22
C ALA A 26 46.35 -17.58 -3.50
N SER A 27 45.80 -16.36 -3.38
CA SER A 27 46.31 -15.04 -3.86
C SER A 27 47.19 -14.81 -5.14
N LEU A 28 46.89 -13.68 -5.82
CA LEU A 28 47.78 -12.73 -6.55
C LEU A 28 48.27 -13.03 -7.99
N GLY A 29 48.25 -12.01 -8.88
CA GLY A 29 48.87 -12.10 -10.22
C GLY A 29 48.65 -11.00 -11.28
N VAL A 30 48.23 -9.75 -10.96
CA VAL A 30 48.03 -8.68 -11.97
C VAL A 30 49.35 -8.01 -12.39
N THR A 31 49.58 -7.75 -13.69
CA THR A 31 50.16 -6.52 -14.30
C THR A 31 50.25 -6.66 -15.83
N ALA A 32 49.94 -5.60 -16.59
CA ALA A 32 50.02 -5.56 -18.06
C ALA A 32 51.33 -4.93 -18.58
N CYS A 33 51.63 -5.06 -19.89
CA CYS A 33 51.90 -3.92 -20.80
C CYS A 33 52.46 -4.29 -22.20
N ALA A 34 52.02 -3.49 -23.20
CA ALA A 34 52.77 -3.04 -24.38
C ALA A 34 53.42 -4.05 -25.38
N ASN A 35 52.62 -4.42 -26.40
CA ASN A 35 52.82 -4.02 -27.82
C ASN A 35 54.22 -4.16 -28.49
N THR A 36 54.35 -5.00 -29.54
CA THR A 36 55.29 -4.72 -30.67
C THR A 36 55.02 -5.51 -31.98
N SER A 37 54.41 -4.84 -32.97
CA SER A 37 54.78 -4.83 -34.41
C SER A 37 54.77 -6.10 -35.31
N ARG A 38 54.47 -5.83 -36.61
CA ARG A 38 54.87 -6.54 -37.86
C ARG A 38 54.09 -7.79 -38.35
N SER A 39 53.23 -7.52 -39.33
CA SER A 39 53.08 -8.25 -40.62
C SER A 39 54.40 -8.23 -41.45
N PRO A 40 54.52 -8.87 -42.64
CA PRO A 40 53.51 -9.52 -43.49
C PRO A 40 53.92 -10.92 -44.02
N VAL A 41 53.12 -11.50 -44.94
CA VAL A 41 53.55 -12.23 -46.16
C VAL A 41 52.31 -12.73 -46.93
N GLU A 42 52.14 -12.18 -48.15
CA GLU A 42 51.78 -12.84 -49.43
C GLU A 42 50.48 -13.66 -49.61
N ASP A 43 49.97 -13.88 -50.83
CA ASP A 43 49.93 -13.11 -52.10
C ASP A 43 49.05 -13.92 -53.09
N ASP A 44 48.12 -13.30 -53.81
CA ASP A 44 47.75 -13.72 -55.18
C ASP A 44 47.12 -12.54 -55.95
N THR A 45 47.15 -12.63 -57.27
CA THR A 45 47.31 -11.46 -58.15
C THR A 45 46.18 -11.30 -59.19
N GLY A 46 45.72 -10.05 -59.37
CA GLY A 46 44.51 -9.74 -60.16
C GLY A 46 44.61 -8.60 -61.19
N THR A 47 45.83 -8.12 -61.50
CA THR A 47 46.19 -7.21 -62.64
C THR A 47 45.27 -6.02 -62.98
N ALA A 48 45.76 -4.79 -62.78
CA ALA A 48 45.06 -3.55 -63.13
C ALA A 48 45.45 -2.97 -64.52
N THR A 49 44.57 -2.11 -65.05
CA THR A 49 44.86 -0.91 -65.86
C THR A 49 43.75 0.11 -65.53
N ASP A 50 43.96 1.23 -64.84
CA ASP A 50 44.85 2.39 -65.10
C ASP A 50 44.36 3.25 -66.29
N GLY A 51 44.05 4.54 -66.06
CA GLY A 51 43.25 5.34 -67.00
C GLY A 51 42.76 6.75 -66.57
N ASP A 52 43.63 7.52 -65.92
CA ASP A 52 43.78 9.00 -65.86
C ASP A 52 42.69 10.03 -66.33
N ALA A 53 42.82 11.26 -65.78
CA ALA A 53 42.54 12.59 -66.37
C ALA A 53 41.13 13.27 -66.38
N ILE A 54 40.92 14.12 -65.36
CA ILE A 54 40.42 15.54 -65.37
C ILE A 54 39.42 16.06 -66.44
N GLY A 55 38.24 16.50 -65.96
CA GLY A 55 37.83 17.92 -65.93
C GLY A 55 36.98 18.54 -67.06
N ALA A 56 35.92 19.27 -66.67
CA ALA A 56 35.30 20.38 -67.41
C ALA A 56 34.42 21.24 -66.47
N THR A 57 34.10 22.48 -66.87
CA THR A 57 33.29 23.47 -66.12
C THR A 57 32.21 24.08 -66.99
N ASP A 58 31.02 24.35 -66.43
CA ASP A 58 30.13 25.50 -66.72
C ASP A 58 28.99 25.52 -65.68
N GLY A 59 28.37 26.64 -65.28
CA GLY A 59 28.78 28.04 -65.52
C GLY A 59 27.74 28.95 -66.18
N ASP A 60 26.60 29.25 -65.53
CA ASP A 60 25.82 30.46 -65.86
C ASP A 60 25.05 31.03 -64.64
N THR A 61 24.37 32.18 -64.81
CA THR A 61 24.22 33.20 -63.75
C THR A 61 22.96 34.09 -63.85
N VAL A 62 22.30 34.27 -62.70
CA VAL A 62 21.57 35.46 -62.17
C VAL A 62 20.62 36.27 -63.09
N ASP A 63 19.31 36.16 -62.85
CA ASP A 63 18.33 37.26 -62.61
C ASP A 63 16.97 36.61 -62.21
N GLY A 64 15.99 37.25 -61.54
CA GLY A 64 15.93 38.61 -60.98
C GLY A 64 14.52 39.20 -61.05
N GLN A 65 13.90 39.49 -59.89
CA GLN A 65 12.53 40.07 -59.74
C GLN A 65 11.39 39.09 -60.15
N ASP A 66 10.12 39.24 -59.73
CA ASP A 66 9.42 40.34 -59.07
C ASP A 66 8.42 39.79 -58.01
N ALA A 67 7.96 40.61 -57.06
CA ALA A 67 7.11 40.19 -55.94
C ALA A 67 5.86 41.07 -55.79
N THR A 68 4.69 40.58 -56.17
CA THR A 68 3.38 41.21 -55.87
C THR A 68 2.22 40.23 -55.71
N ASP A 69 1.31 40.63 -54.82
CA ASP A 69 -0.07 40.18 -54.61
C ASP A 69 -0.34 38.74 -54.13
N ALA A 70 -1.21 38.66 -53.12
CA ALA A 70 -1.76 37.43 -52.60
C ALA A 70 -3.29 37.45 -52.75
N THR A 71 -3.91 36.38 -53.26
CA THR A 71 -5.24 35.94 -52.83
C THR A 71 -5.65 34.60 -53.44
N ASP A 72 -6.32 33.79 -52.61
CA ASP A 72 -7.36 32.81 -52.96
C ASP A 72 -7.00 31.52 -53.74
N GLY A 73 -7.47 30.38 -53.20
CA GLY A 73 -8.12 29.36 -54.03
C GLY A 73 -7.34 28.10 -54.42
N THR A 74 -7.22 27.15 -53.47
CA THR A 74 -7.47 25.70 -53.69
C THR A 74 -7.21 25.07 -55.07
N ASP A 75 -6.14 24.28 -55.21
CA ASP A 75 -6.24 22.81 -55.29
C ASP A 75 -4.86 22.11 -55.14
N GLY A 76 -4.83 21.02 -54.38
CA GLY A 76 -3.66 20.15 -54.30
C GLY A 76 -3.77 19.07 -55.37
N GLN A 77 -2.93 19.13 -56.40
CA GLN A 77 -2.82 18.06 -57.40
C GLN A 77 -1.54 17.25 -57.21
N ASP A 78 -1.76 16.02 -56.76
CA ASP A 78 -0.88 14.85 -56.87
C ASP A 78 -0.03 14.85 -58.15
N ALA A 79 1.27 14.57 -58.00
CA ALA A 79 2.26 14.54 -59.06
C ALA A 79 3.06 13.22 -59.01
N THR A 80 2.59 12.24 -59.77
CA THR A 80 3.04 10.84 -59.71
C THR A 80 4.41 10.56 -60.38
N ASP A 81 5.08 9.55 -59.84
CA ASP A 81 6.15 8.70 -60.44
C ASP A 81 7.59 9.25 -60.46
N GLY A 82 8.39 8.74 -59.53
CA GLY A 82 9.85 8.85 -59.43
C GLY A 82 10.35 7.93 -58.30
N THR A 83 10.73 6.69 -58.63
CA THR A 83 10.85 5.60 -57.64
C THR A 83 12.12 5.62 -56.78
N ASP A 84 11.97 5.93 -55.49
CA ASP A 84 12.65 5.23 -54.38
C ASP A 84 11.72 5.17 -53.14
N GLY A 85 12.24 4.80 -51.96
CA GLY A 85 11.61 4.76 -50.62
C GLY A 85 10.08 4.61 -50.48
N GLN A 86 9.59 3.44 -50.07
CA GLN A 86 8.24 3.33 -49.48
C GLN A 86 8.30 3.59 -47.96
N ASP A 87 7.76 4.71 -47.51
CA ASP A 87 7.65 5.05 -46.09
C ASP A 87 6.23 4.83 -45.54
N GLY A 88 6.11 3.86 -44.62
CA GLY A 88 5.39 3.92 -43.34
C GLY A 88 3.87 4.14 -43.24
N ALA A 89 3.20 4.77 -44.20
CA ALA A 89 1.81 5.23 -44.02
C ALA A 89 0.77 4.09 -43.95
N ALA A 90 -0.18 4.18 -43.01
CA ALA A 90 -1.20 3.17 -42.76
C ALA A 90 -2.00 2.73 -44.01
N GLU A 91 -2.27 1.42 -44.13
CA GLU A 91 -3.03 0.87 -45.25
C GLU A 91 -4.51 1.32 -45.19
N VAL A 92 -4.96 2.02 -46.23
CA VAL A 92 -6.33 2.52 -46.34
C VAL A 92 -7.25 1.44 -46.94
N VAL A 93 -8.19 0.94 -46.13
CA VAL A 93 -9.09 -0.17 -46.48
C VAL A 93 -10.53 0.33 -46.66
N GLU A 94 -11.04 0.27 -47.89
CA GLU A 94 -12.40 0.69 -48.26
C GLU A 94 -13.44 -0.39 -47.93
N CYS A 95 -14.15 -0.24 -46.80
CA CYS A 95 -15.21 -1.17 -46.40
C CYS A 95 -16.46 -0.96 -47.28
N ASN A 96 -16.79 -1.97 -48.10
CA ASN A 96 -17.85 -1.90 -49.11
C ASN A 96 -19.30 -1.92 -48.54
N ALA A 97 -19.48 -1.52 -47.28
CA ALA A 97 -20.77 -1.43 -46.60
C ALA A 97 -21.43 -0.05 -46.84
N PRO A 98 -22.70 0.02 -47.30
CA PRO A 98 -23.40 1.29 -47.42
C PRO A 98 -23.78 1.81 -46.02
N ALA A 99 -22.95 2.70 -45.47
CA ALA A 99 -23.18 3.32 -44.17
C ALA A 99 -24.58 3.95 -44.08
N PRO A 100 -25.40 3.65 -43.04
CA PRO A 100 -26.71 4.26 -42.89
C PRO A 100 -26.57 5.77 -42.66
N ALA A 101 -27.26 6.58 -43.47
CA ALA A 101 -27.22 8.03 -43.34
C ALA A 101 -27.84 8.48 -41.99
N ALA A 102 -27.05 9.18 -41.17
CA ALA A 102 -27.49 9.71 -39.89
C ALA A 102 -28.71 10.65 -40.05
N PRO A 103 -29.70 10.62 -39.14
CA PRO A 103 -30.87 11.48 -39.23
C PRO A 103 -30.50 12.98 -39.15
N PRO A 104 -31.16 13.87 -39.90
CA PRO A 104 -30.89 15.30 -39.83
C PRO A 104 -31.08 15.86 -38.42
N GLY A 105 -29.99 16.38 -37.83
CA GLY A 105 -29.99 17.02 -36.50
C GLY A 105 -29.32 16.23 -35.38
N THR A 106 -28.70 15.07 -35.65
CA THR A 106 -28.05 14.23 -34.61
C THR A 106 -26.54 14.46 -34.45
N ALA A 107 -26.02 15.60 -34.90
CA ALA A 107 -24.59 15.97 -34.78
C ALA A 107 -23.58 14.94 -35.34
N GLY A 108 -23.94 14.25 -36.44
CA GLY A 108 -23.05 13.34 -37.18
C GLY A 108 -23.17 11.86 -36.82
N CYS A 109 -23.73 11.52 -35.66
CA CYS A 109 -23.91 10.14 -35.18
C CYS A 109 -25.37 9.85 -34.80
N SER A 110 -25.76 8.58 -34.70
CA SER A 110 -27.05 8.18 -34.12
C SER A 110 -26.99 6.82 -33.45
N VAL A 111 -27.78 6.62 -32.39
CA VAL A 111 -27.79 5.38 -31.62
C VAL A 111 -29.05 4.53 -31.89
N GLU A 112 -28.86 3.26 -32.25
CA GLU A 112 -29.91 2.25 -32.28
C GLU A 112 -29.76 1.34 -31.04
N ALA A 113 -30.67 1.43 -30.07
CA ALA A 113 -30.62 0.61 -28.86
C ALA A 113 -30.89 -0.88 -29.16
N GLY A 114 -30.10 -1.77 -28.56
CA GLY A 114 -30.12 -3.21 -28.77
C GLY A 114 -29.72 -4.00 -27.52
N GLY A 115 -28.89 -5.03 -27.70
CA GLY A 115 -28.30 -5.84 -26.65
C GLY A 115 -27.12 -5.17 -25.92
N THR A 116 -26.41 -5.95 -25.11
CA THR A 116 -25.32 -5.48 -24.22
C THR A 116 -23.99 -5.22 -24.92
N LEU A 117 -23.79 -5.73 -26.14
CA LEU A 117 -22.66 -5.39 -26.99
C LEU A 117 -22.88 -4.00 -27.62
N THR A 118 -21.79 -3.26 -27.90
CA THR A 118 -21.86 -1.98 -28.61
C THR A 118 -21.06 -2.01 -29.90
N LEU A 119 -21.73 -1.86 -31.05
CA LEU A 119 -21.09 -1.74 -32.37
C LEU A 119 -20.97 -0.25 -32.74
N ILE A 120 -19.75 0.26 -32.83
CA ILE A 120 -19.45 1.61 -33.34
C ILE A 120 -19.12 1.50 -34.84
N SER A 121 -19.57 2.43 -35.68
CA SER A 121 -19.30 2.41 -37.13
C SER A 121 -19.00 3.80 -37.68
N GLY A 122 -17.93 3.91 -38.46
CA GLY A 122 -17.36 5.17 -38.98
C GLY A 122 -16.02 4.87 -39.67
N ASP A 123 -15.16 5.86 -39.86
CA ASP A 123 -13.79 5.61 -40.32
C ASP A 123 -12.92 5.21 -39.12
N ILE A 124 -12.37 3.99 -39.11
CA ILE A 124 -11.67 3.45 -37.93
C ILE A 124 -10.15 3.57 -38.08
N LEU A 125 -9.49 4.08 -37.04
CA LEU A 125 -8.04 4.11 -36.92
C LEU A 125 -7.55 2.89 -36.12
N ALA A 126 -7.10 1.85 -36.82
CA ALA A 126 -6.36 0.72 -36.25
C ALA A 126 -4.84 1.00 -36.32
N PRO A 127 -3.97 0.23 -35.63
CA PRO A 127 -2.56 0.60 -35.46
C PRO A 127 -1.72 0.71 -36.75
N ASP A 128 -2.16 0.06 -37.82
CA ASP A 128 -1.52 0.03 -39.15
C ASP A 128 -2.48 0.38 -40.31
N LYS A 129 -3.75 0.66 -40.02
CA LYS A 129 -4.85 0.60 -41.01
C LYS A 129 -5.95 1.63 -40.75
N VAL A 130 -6.40 2.26 -41.83
CA VAL A 130 -7.56 3.16 -41.84
C VAL A 130 -8.73 2.45 -42.53
N TYR A 131 -9.67 1.91 -41.75
CA TYR A 131 -10.86 1.25 -42.29
C TYR A 131 -11.97 2.28 -42.58
N LEU A 132 -12.04 2.74 -43.82
CA LEU A 132 -13.05 3.71 -44.28
C LEU A 132 -14.43 3.05 -44.30
N GLY A 133 -15.39 3.63 -43.56
CA GLY A 133 -16.71 3.02 -43.35
C GLY A 133 -16.70 1.69 -42.57
N GLY A 134 -15.65 1.44 -41.78
CA GLY A 134 -15.50 0.25 -40.95
C GLY A 134 -16.30 0.27 -39.64
N SER A 135 -15.95 -0.65 -38.74
CA SER A 135 -16.62 -0.80 -37.45
C SER A 135 -15.72 -1.37 -36.34
N VAL A 136 -16.11 -1.12 -35.08
CA VAL A 136 -15.51 -1.68 -33.85
C VAL A 136 -16.64 -2.30 -33.03
N LEU A 137 -16.46 -3.52 -32.54
CA LEU A 137 -17.40 -4.20 -31.65
C LEU A 137 -16.84 -4.26 -30.22
N LEU A 138 -17.56 -3.68 -29.27
CA LEU A 138 -17.23 -3.66 -27.85
C LEU A 138 -18.07 -4.69 -27.09
N GLY A 139 -17.40 -5.48 -26.27
CA GLY A 139 -17.96 -6.53 -25.43
C GLY A 139 -18.68 -6.03 -24.18
N ALA A 140 -19.45 -6.92 -23.56
CA ALA A 140 -20.14 -6.65 -22.29
C ALA A 140 -19.19 -6.74 -21.06
N ASP A 141 -18.02 -7.32 -21.27
CA ASP A 141 -16.81 -7.29 -20.44
C ASP A 141 -16.13 -5.90 -20.45
N GLY A 142 -16.33 -5.11 -21.51
CA GLY A 142 -15.67 -3.82 -21.74
C GLY A 142 -14.45 -3.88 -22.65
N LEU A 143 -14.15 -5.04 -23.24
CA LEU A 143 -13.03 -5.26 -24.18
C LEU A 143 -13.47 -5.11 -25.64
N ILE A 144 -12.52 -4.92 -26.55
CA ILE A 144 -12.75 -4.91 -28.00
C ILE A 144 -12.77 -6.35 -28.51
N GLN A 145 -13.86 -6.73 -29.18
CA GLN A 145 -14.09 -8.08 -29.70
C GLN A 145 -13.86 -8.20 -31.22
N CYS A 146 -13.90 -7.08 -31.96
CA CYS A 146 -13.59 -7.05 -33.39
C CYS A 146 -13.29 -5.60 -33.84
N VAL A 147 -12.36 -5.45 -34.80
CA VAL A 147 -12.07 -4.20 -35.52
C VAL A 147 -12.02 -4.46 -37.03
N GLY A 148 -12.59 -3.56 -37.83
CA GLY A 148 -12.53 -3.58 -39.30
C GLY A 148 -13.89 -3.67 -40.00
N CYS A 149 -13.88 -4.12 -41.26
CA CYS A 149 -15.07 -4.08 -42.12
C CYS A 149 -16.19 -5.05 -41.74
N ASP A 150 -15.86 -6.23 -41.21
CA ASP A 150 -16.82 -7.34 -41.06
C ASP A 150 -17.44 -7.48 -39.66
N CYS A 151 -17.10 -6.61 -38.69
CA CYS A 151 -17.59 -6.74 -37.30
C CYS A 151 -19.12 -6.63 -37.17
N ALA A 152 -19.79 -5.96 -38.11
CA ALA A 152 -21.25 -5.95 -38.22
C ALA A 152 -21.88 -7.35 -38.39
N ALA A 153 -21.12 -8.34 -38.88
CA ALA A 153 -21.56 -9.74 -38.95
C ALA A 153 -21.46 -10.47 -37.60
N GLN A 154 -20.60 -10.00 -36.69
CA GLN A 154 -20.40 -10.57 -35.34
C GLN A 154 -21.34 -9.92 -34.30
N ALA A 155 -21.76 -8.67 -34.55
CA ALA A 155 -22.50 -7.84 -33.60
C ALA A 155 -23.87 -8.38 -33.11
N GLY A 156 -24.48 -9.35 -33.81
CA GLY A 156 -25.73 -9.96 -33.36
C GLY A 156 -26.89 -8.95 -33.22
N ASP A 157 -27.36 -8.72 -31.99
CA ASP A 157 -28.39 -7.75 -31.64
C ASP A 157 -27.85 -6.48 -30.94
N ALA A 158 -26.53 -6.24 -30.99
CA ALA A 158 -25.83 -5.11 -30.36
C ALA A 158 -26.54 -3.75 -30.49
N THR A 159 -26.38 -2.94 -29.44
CA THR A 159 -26.60 -1.49 -29.52
C THR A 159 -25.61 -0.89 -30.51
N LYS A 160 -26.05 0.03 -31.39
CA LYS A 160 -25.21 0.55 -32.48
C LYS A 160 -25.02 2.05 -32.39
N VAL A 161 -23.80 2.52 -32.59
CA VAL A 161 -23.40 3.93 -32.68
C VAL A 161 -22.96 4.19 -34.12
N ILE A 162 -23.87 4.72 -34.92
CA ILE A 162 -23.71 4.85 -36.38
C ILE A 162 -23.26 6.27 -36.70
N CYS A 163 -22.01 6.43 -37.16
CA CYS A 163 -21.32 7.71 -37.35
C CYS A 163 -20.68 7.84 -38.76
N PRO A 164 -21.48 8.04 -39.82
CA PRO A 164 -21.03 7.96 -41.22
C PRO A 164 -20.15 9.13 -41.71
N ASP A 165 -19.86 10.13 -40.87
CA ASP A 165 -18.98 11.28 -41.17
C ASP A 165 -18.10 11.61 -39.94
N ALA A 166 -17.60 10.56 -39.28
CA ALA A 166 -16.77 10.63 -38.09
C ALA A 166 -15.61 9.63 -38.15
N VAL A 167 -14.57 9.95 -37.41
CA VAL A 167 -13.41 9.08 -37.18
C VAL A 167 -13.50 8.48 -35.79
N VAL A 168 -13.21 7.18 -35.69
CA VAL A 168 -13.18 6.38 -34.47
C VAL A 168 -11.72 6.07 -34.17
N SER A 169 -11.20 6.71 -33.13
CA SER A 169 -9.82 6.61 -32.64
C SER A 169 -9.77 5.79 -31.35
N PRO A 170 -8.62 5.20 -30.98
CA PRO A 170 -8.31 4.96 -29.57
C PRO A 170 -8.56 6.22 -28.75
N GLY A 171 -8.94 6.05 -27.49
CA GLY A 171 -8.95 7.15 -26.52
C GLY A 171 -7.57 7.80 -26.43
N LEU A 172 -7.53 9.13 -26.36
CA LEU A 172 -6.25 9.83 -26.21
C LEU A 172 -5.67 9.57 -24.81
N ILE A 173 -4.36 9.40 -24.74
CA ILE A 173 -3.63 9.16 -23.50
C ILE A 173 -2.74 10.36 -23.23
N ASN A 174 -2.86 10.93 -22.04
CA ASN A 174 -1.95 11.96 -21.57
C ASN A 174 -0.78 11.30 -20.83
N ALA A 175 0.41 11.28 -21.43
CA ALA A 175 1.56 10.56 -20.90
C ALA A 175 2.32 11.28 -19.77
N HIS A 176 1.97 12.52 -19.43
CA HIS A 176 2.45 13.20 -18.20
C HIS A 176 1.58 14.41 -17.85
N ASP A 177 1.22 14.53 -16.56
CA ASP A 177 0.53 15.68 -15.97
C ASP A 177 0.97 15.90 -14.50
N HIS A 178 0.42 16.93 -13.85
CA HIS A 178 0.45 17.14 -12.42
C HIS A 178 -0.99 17.32 -11.92
N VAL A 179 -1.73 16.22 -11.86
CA VAL A 179 -3.16 16.18 -11.53
C VAL A 179 -3.49 16.90 -10.21
N GLY A 180 -2.57 16.89 -9.24
CA GLY A 180 -2.68 17.65 -7.98
C GLY A 180 -2.74 19.19 -8.12
N TRP A 181 -2.40 19.74 -9.29
CA TRP A 181 -2.45 21.17 -9.64
C TRP A 181 -3.61 21.54 -10.59
N MET A 182 -4.57 20.63 -10.84
CA MET A 182 -5.70 20.90 -11.75
C MET A 182 -6.63 22.07 -11.33
N ASN A 183 -6.48 22.55 -10.09
CA ASN A 183 -7.12 23.72 -9.50
C ASN A 183 -6.46 25.07 -9.86
N ASP A 184 -5.27 25.07 -10.45
CA ASP A 184 -4.60 26.30 -10.92
C ASP A 184 -5.11 26.73 -12.32
N ALA A 185 -4.59 27.86 -12.80
CA ALA A 185 -4.77 28.41 -14.14
C ALA A 185 -3.40 28.78 -14.75
N PRO A 186 -3.28 28.99 -16.08
CA PRO A 186 -1.99 29.28 -16.71
C PRO A 186 -1.28 30.50 -16.11
N TRP A 187 0.03 30.35 -15.88
CA TRP A 187 0.83 31.36 -15.18
C TRP A 187 1.21 32.51 -16.13
N VAL A 188 0.97 33.75 -15.67
CA VAL A 188 1.19 34.95 -16.49
C VAL A 188 2.35 35.78 -15.91
N ALA A 189 3.46 35.83 -16.66
CA ALA A 189 4.67 36.55 -16.28
C ALA A 189 4.41 38.02 -15.87
N THR A 190 3.63 38.75 -16.68
CA THR A 190 3.34 40.18 -16.45
C THR A 190 2.52 40.44 -15.19
N GLU A 191 1.67 39.49 -14.76
CA GLU A 191 0.93 39.60 -13.50
C GLU A 191 1.81 39.37 -12.27
N ASN A 192 2.94 38.68 -12.47
CA ASN A 192 3.95 38.39 -11.45
C ASN A 192 5.12 39.42 -11.45
N GLY A 193 5.09 40.41 -12.34
CA GLY A 193 6.16 41.39 -12.50
C GLY A 193 7.42 40.85 -13.19
N VAL A 194 7.29 39.74 -13.92
CA VAL A 194 8.33 39.10 -14.74
C VAL A 194 8.18 39.56 -16.20
N ASP A 195 9.29 39.65 -16.93
CA ASP A 195 9.27 39.95 -18.36
C ASP A 195 8.72 38.74 -19.16
N PRO A 196 7.70 38.89 -20.02
CA PRO A 196 7.14 37.77 -20.78
C PRO A 196 8.11 37.15 -21.81
N ALA A 197 9.20 37.85 -22.17
CA ALA A 197 10.25 37.30 -23.02
C ALA A 197 11.30 36.47 -22.25
N LEU A 198 11.28 36.47 -20.91
CA LEU A 198 12.22 35.69 -20.10
C LEU A 198 11.99 34.19 -20.29
N ARG A 199 13.09 33.44 -20.39
CA ARG A 199 13.13 31.98 -20.26
C ARG A 199 14.15 31.58 -19.19
N TRP A 200 14.22 30.29 -18.91
CA TRP A 200 15.08 29.69 -17.90
C TRP A 200 15.99 28.64 -18.55
N GLU A 201 17.09 28.26 -17.89
CA GLU A 201 18.01 27.24 -18.44
C GLU A 201 17.71 25.83 -17.93
N HIS A 202 17.11 25.71 -16.74
CA HIS A 202 16.89 24.43 -16.05
C HIS A 202 15.75 24.55 -15.02
N ARG A 203 15.02 23.46 -14.77
CA ARG A 203 13.86 23.41 -13.86
C ARG A 203 14.04 24.10 -12.50
N HIS A 204 15.24 24.07 -11.93
CA HIS A 204 15.48 24.69 -10.62
C HIS A 204 15.56 26.22 -10.65
N ASP A 205 15.78 26.86 -11.80
CA ASP A 205 15.70 28.31 -11.91
C ASP A 205 14.26 28.79 -11.70
N TRP A 206 13.29 28.28 -12.48
CA TRP A 206 11.89 28.66 -12.29
C TRP A 206 11.27 28.10 -11.00
N ARG A 207 11.65 26.88 -10.59
CA ARG A 207 11.06 26.22 -9.40
C ARG A 207 11.59 26.74 -8.07
N LYS A 208 12.82 27.28 -8.03
CA LYS A 208 13.49 27.72 -6.78
C LYS A 208 14.07 29.14 -6.83
N GLY A 209 14.08 29.82 -7.97
CA GLY A 209 14.74 31.13 -8.14
C GLY A 209 16.26 31.03 -8.15
N LYS A 210 16.81 29.96 -8.76
CA LYS A 210 18.27 29.78 -8.92
C LYS A 210 18.81 30.72 -10.00
N ARG A 211 20.14 30.87 -10.06
CA ARG A 211 20.90 31.81 -10.92
C ARG A 211 20.41 33.28 -10.92
N SER A 212 19.65 33.70 -9.91
CA SER A 212 18.97 35.01 -9.79
C SER A 212 17.71 35.20 -10.64
N HIS A 213 17.19 34.11 -11.23
CA HIS A 213 15.91 34.10 -11.91
C HIS A 213 14.73 34.33 -10.94
N PRO A 214 13.60 34.89 -11.39
CA PRO A 214 12.35 34.83 -10.66
C PRO A 214 11.82 33.39 -10.65
N SER A 215 11.10 33.03 -9.58
CA SER A 215 10.37 31.76 -9.51
C SER A 215 8.94 31.88 -10.01
N VAL A 216 8.50 30.88 -10.77
CA VAL A 216 7.09 30.64 -11.09
C VAL A 216 6.37 30.24 -9.80
N LYS A 217 5.18 30.79 -9.58
CA LYS A 217 4.39 30.61 -8.35
C LYS A 217 2.96 30.29 -8.69
N THR A 218 2.49 29.17 -8.14
CA THR A 218 1.20 28.55 -8.40
C THR A 218 0.44 28.37 -7.07
N GLY A 219 -0.84 28.01 -7.11
CA GLY A 219 -1.65 27.76 -5.91
C GLY A 219 -1.14 26.59 -5.07
N GLY A 220 -0.52 25.61 -5.71
CA GLY A 220 0.14 24.46 -5.06
C GLY A 220 -0.67 23.17 -5.18
N GLY A 221 0.04 22.03 -5.13
CA GLY A 221 -0.48 20.69 -5.43
C GLY A 221 -1.40 20.11 -4.37
N GLY A 222 -2.57 20.74 -4.20
CA GLY A 222 -3.57 20.40 -3.19
C GLY A 222 -5.00 20.34 -3.74
N ALA A 223 -5.16 20.14 -5.06
CA ALA A 223 -6.47 19.98 -5.68
C ALA A 223 -7.29 18.88 -4.99
N SER A 224 -8.48 19.24 -4.53
CA SER A 224 -9.46 18.31 -3.97
C SER A 224 -10.00 17.35 -5.04
N GLU A 225 -10.63 16.26 -4.60
CA GLU A 225 -11.33 15.30 -5.48
C GLU A 225 -12.28 15.99 -6.48
N ASP A 226 -12.95 17.07 -6.07
CA ASP A 226 -13.90 17.81 -6.91
C ASP A 226 -13.19 18.74 -7.91
N GLU A 227 -12.08 19.39 -7.52
CA GLU A 227 -11.20 20.14 -8.42
C GLU A 227 -10.56 19.23 -9.48
N ARG A 228 -10.08 18.06 -9.04
CA ARG A 228 -9.50 17.02 -9.91
C ARG A 228 -10.51 16.46 -10.89
N ALA A 229 -11.69 16.01 -10.43
CA ALA A 229 -12.72 15.48 -11.32
C ALA A 229 -13.24 16.52 -12.33
N PHE A 230 -13.29 17.81 -11.96
CA PHE A 230 -13.55 18.88 -12.92
C PHE A 230 -12.39 19.06 -13.92
N GLY A 231 -11.16 18.92 -13.46
CA GLY A 231 -9.96 19.03 -14.28
C GLY A 231 -9.81 17.91 -15.30
N GLU A 232 -10.02 16.66 -14.88
CA GLU A 232 -10.03 15.45 -15.71
C GLU A 232 -11.11 15.54 -16.81
N LEU A 233 -12.27 16.16 -16.51
CA LEU A 233 -13.33 16.38 -17.50
C LEU A 233 -12.86 17.27 -18.68
N ARG A 234 -11.86 18.14 -18.50
CA ARG A 234 -11.23 18.90 -19.62
C ARG A 234 -10.54 17.98 -20.63
N PHE A 235 -9.92 16.91 -20.14
CA PHE A 235 -9.23 15.90 -20.94
C PHE A 235 -10.21 14.96 -21.61
N VAL A 236 -11.25 14.51 -20.90
CA VAL A 236 -12.36 13.75 -21.51
C VAL A 236 -13.04 14.57 -22.61
N LEU A 237 -13.26 15.87 -22.42
CA LEU A 237 -13.75 16.77 -23.48
C LEU A 237 -12.73 17.06 -24.58
N GLY A 238 -11.47 16.64 -24.42
CA GLY A 238 -10.46 16.55 -25.47
C GLY A 238 -10.34 15.16 -26.11
N GLY A 239 -11.19 14.19 -25.76
CA GLY A 239 -11.09 12.82 -26.26
C GLY A 239 -10.21 11.87 -25.43
N GLY A 240 -9.72 12.32 -24.27
CA GLY A 240 -8.85 11.53 -23.40
C GLY A 240 -9.60 10.45 -22.61
N THR A 241 -8.97 9.29 -22.42
CA THR A 241 -9.47 8.20 -21.56
C THR A 241 -8.54 7.84 -20.41
N ALA A 242 -7.24 8.13 -20.52
CA ALA A 242 -6.23 7.84 -19.50
C ALA A 242 -5.29 9.04 -19.25
N ILE A 243 -4.72 9.09 -18.05
CA ILE A 243 -3.75 10.10 -17.62
C ILE A 243 -2.69 9.46 -16.73
N PHE A 244 -1.43 9.71 -17.06
CA PHE A 244 -0.30 9.64 -16.15
C PHE A 244 -0.08 11.05 -15.61
N GLY A 245 0.02 11.22 -14.29
CA GLY A 245 0.36 12.51 -13.70
C GLY A 245 0.17 12.64 -12.18
N SER A 246 1.09 13.38 -11.57
CA SER A 246 1.29 13.40 -10.12
C SER A 246 0.05 13.86 -9.33
N GLY A 247 -0.52 12.95 -8.53
CA GLY A 247 -1.64 13.23 -7.62
C GLY A 247 -3.00 12.65 -8.03
N ALA A 248 -3.03 11.80 -9.05
CA ALA A 248 -4.21 11.09 -9.55
C ALA A 248 -4.81 10.03 -8.57
N GLY A 249 -5.83 9.30 -9.01
CA GLY A 249 -6.61 8.28 -8.28
C GLY A 249 -8.06 8.23 -8.83
N VAL A 250 -8.91 7.27 -8.43
CA VAL A 250 -10.28 7.04 -9.02
C VAL A 250 -10.95 8.29 -9.61
N GLY A 251 -11.11 8.30 -10.94
CA GLY A 251 -11.47 9.50 -11.70
C GLY A 251 -12.36 9.23 -12.93
N LEU A 252 -12.53 10.27 -13.75
CA LEU A 252 -13.17 10.17 -15.07
C LEU A 252 -12.25 9.52 -16.12
N LEU A 253 -10.94 9.70 -15.94
CA LEU A 253 -9.87 9.04 -16.70
C LEU A 253 -9.39 7.79 -15.95
N ARG A 254 -8.63 6.92 -16.62
CA ARG A 254 -7.78 5.93 -15.93
C ARG A 254 -6.58 6.65 -15.34
N ASP A 255 -6.30 6.43 -14.06
CA ASP A 255 -5.02 6.78 -13.43
C ASP A 255 -3.96 5.73 -13.81
N LEU A 256 -2.78 6.18 -14.20
CA LEU A 256 -1.63 5.35 -14.58
C LEU A 256 -0.43 5.49 -13.61
N ASP A 257 -0.47 6.39 -12.62
CA ASP A 257 0.63 6.69 -11.68
C ASP A 257 0.80 5.68 -10.52
N LYS A 258 -0.18 4.77 -10.33
CA LYS A 258 -0.36 4.03 -9.08
C LYS A 258 -0.88 2.62 -9.27
N THR A 259 -0.10 1.64 -8.82
CA THR A 259 -0.50 0.24 -8.73
C THR A 259 -0.89 -0.11 -7.29
N GLY A 260 -2.19 -0.13 -6.98
CA GLY A 260 -2.65 -0.30 -5.59
C GLY A 260 -4.10 -0.80 -5.41
N GLY A 261 -4.75 -1.20 -6.48
CA GLY A 261 -6.17 -1.58 -6.53
C GLY A 261 -6.69 -1.45 -7.96
N GLY A 262 -7.87 -2.01 -8.24
CA GLY A 262 -8.50 -1.97 -9.56
C GLY A 262 -9.05 -0.60 -9.98
N GLU A 263 -8.34 0.49 -9.70
CA GLU A 263 -8.77 1.88 -9.97
C GLU A 263 -8.52 2.29 -11.42
N SER A 264 -7.42 1.83 -12.03
CA SER A 264 -7.12 2.01 -13.46
C SER A 264 -8.07 1.20 -14.35
N GLY A 265 -8.62 0.09 -13.83
CA GLY A 265 -9.39 -0.89 -14.59
C GLY A 265 -8.56 -1.63 -15.65
N LEU A 266 -7.26 -1.76 -15.41
CA LEU A 266 -6.26 -2.50 -16.21
C LEU A 266 -5.70 -3.66 -15.36
N SER A 267 -5.01 -4.60 -16.00
CA SER A 267 -4.44 -5.81 -15.38
C SER A 267 -2.98 -5.66 -14.93
N GLY A 268 -2.19 -4.91 -15.68
CA GLY A 268 -0.75 -4.77 -15.52
C GLY A 268 -0.36 -3.75 -14.46
N GLN A 269 0.96 -3.65 -14.25
CA GLN A 269 1.53 -2.61 -13.40
C GLN A 269 1.73 -1.31 -14.19
N GLY A 270 0.85 -0.33 -13.97
CA GLY A 270 1.07 1.06 -14.40
C GLY A 270 2.36 1.66 -13.83
N ALA A 271 2.82 2.74 -14.48
CA ALA A 271 4.15 3.30 -14.30
C ALA A 271 4.40 4.02 -12.96
N GLU A 272 5.66 4.06 -12.53
CA GLU A 272 6.15 4.80 -11.37
C GLU A 272 6.64 6.21 -11.76
N TYR A 273 5.90 7.22 -11.28
CA TYR A 273 6.18 8.65 -11.44
C TYR A 273 7.31 9.16 -10.53
N GLN A 274 8.24 9.98 -11.04
CA GLN A 274 9.27 10.63 -10.20
C GLN A 274 9.78 12.01 -10.71
N THR A 275 9.47 13.09 -9.98
CA THR A 275 9.99 14.45 -10.31
C THR A 275 11.47 14.68 -9.97
N PHE A 276 12.01 13.97 -8.98
CA PHE A 276 13.37 14.21 -8.44
C PHE A 276 14.16 12.89 -8.28
N PRO A 277 14.45 12.17 -9.38
CA PRO A 277 15.07 10.83 -9.36
C PRO A 277 16.47 10.82 -8.75
N LEU A 278 17.12 11.97 -8.61
CA LEU A 278 18.45 12.12 -8.00
C LEU A 278 18.39 12.64 -6.54
N GLY A 279 17.18 12.93 -6.03
CA GLY A 279 16.98 13.51 -4.70
C GLY A 279 17.24 15.03 -4.63
N ASP A 280 17.49 15.66 -5.78
CA ASP A 280 17.79 17.07 -6.09
C ASP A 280 16.67 18.08 -5.73
N SER A 281 15.70 17.68 -4.92
CA SER A 281 14.54 18.49 -4.53
C SER A 281 14.90 19.85 -3.89
N GLY A 282 16.13 20.01 -3.35
CA GLY A 282 16.73 21.27 -2.88
C GLY A 282 17.12 22.27 -3.99
N GLY A 283 17.11 21.83 -5.24
CA GLY A 283 17.50 22.57 -6.43
C GLY A 283 19.01 22.53 -6.65
N ASP A 284 19.59 21.34 -6.60
CA ASP A 284 21.02 21.11 -6.80
C ASP A 284 21.35 21.23 -8.30
N LEU A 285 22.46 21.87 -8.64
CA LEU A 285 22.85 22.19 -10.02
C LEU A 285 24.30 21.72 -10.20
N ILE A 286 24.49 20.64 -10.97
CA ILE A 286 25.76 19.91 -11.06
C ILE A 286 26.07 19.64 -12.53
N ALA A 287 27.01 20.38 -13.12
CA ALA A 287 27.39 20.28 -14.54
C ALA A 287 28.35 19.11 -14.84
N SER A 288 28.86 18.41 -13.83
CA SER A 288 29.78 17.29 -14.01
C SER A 288 29.89 16.42 -12.75
N GLY A 289 29.65 15.12 -12.89
CA GLY A 289 29.77 14.14 -11.80
C GLY A 289 28.47 14.01 -11.00
N CYS A 290 28.39 12.96 -10.17
CA CYS A 290 27.12 12.47 -9.66
C CYS A 290 27.00 12.51 -8.13
N ASP A 291 27.53 13.55 -7.49
CA ASP A 291 27.43 13.79 -6.03
C ASP A 291 26.02 14.28 -5.60
N TYR A 292 24.96 13.67 -6.14
CA TYR A 292 23.56 13.99 -5.86
C TYR A 292 23.06 13.38 -4.53
N PRO A 293 22.04 13.95 -3.86
CA PRO A 293 21.72 13.59 -2.47
C PRO A 293 21.19 12.18 -2.23
N LYS A 294 20.34 11.66 -3.13
CA LYS A 294 19.73 10.32 -3.01
C LYS A 294 19.08 9.88 -4.33
N PRO A 295 19.78 9.10 -5.18
CA PRO A 295 19.15 8.44 -6.32
C PRO A 295 18.01 7.50 -5.91
N VAL A 296 16.97 7.44 -6.73
CA VAL A 296 15.77 6.59 -6.60
C VAL A 296 15.38 6.10 -7.99
N GLY A 297 15.18 4.80 -8.14
CA GLY A 297 14.53 4.16 -9.30
C GLY A 297 13.17 3.59 -8.90
N ALA A 298 12.46 2.98 -9.85
CA ALA A 298 11.24 2.23 -9.57
C ALA A 298 11.49 1.01 -8.67
N GLU A 299 10.46 0.58 -7.95
CA GLU A 299 10.41 -0.74 -7.29
C GLU A 299 9.69 -1.79 -8.16
N ASN A 300 8.75 -1.36 -9.02
CA ASN A 300 7.90 -2.17 -9.90
C ASN A 300 7.49 -1.39 -11.18
N GLY A 301 6.92 -2.07 -12.18
CA GLY A 301 6.37 -1.42 -13.39
C GLY A 301 7.37 -0.66 -14.27
N ALA A 302 6.87 0.23 -15.12
CA ALA A 302 7.66 1.12 -15.97
C ALA A 302 8.10 2.39 -15.20
N PHE A 303 9.32 2.91 -15.44
CA PHE A 303 9.85 4.06 -14.69
C PHE A 303 9.83 5.35 -15.50
N VAL A 304 9.08 6.36 -15.02
CA VAL A 304 8.84 7.60 -15.80
C VAL A 304 9.28 8.85 -15.02
N PRO A 305 10.60 9.13 -14.95
CA PRO A 305 11.15 10.26 -14.23
C PRO A 305 11.33 11.53 -15.08
N HIS A 306 11.35 12.69 -14.42
CA HIS A 306 11.82 13.94 -15.04
C HIS A 306 13.35 13.94 -15.13
N VAL A 307 13.91 14.03 -16.34
CA VAL A 307 15.36 13.98 -16.59
C VAL A 307 15.72 14.96 -17.71
N SER A 308 16.79 15.74 -17.51
CA SER A 308 17.27 16.72 -18.48
C SER A 308 16.23 17.78 -18.86
N GLU A 309 15.48 18.22 -17.85
CA GLU A 309 14.54 19.34 -17.93
C GLU A 309 15.29 20.68 -17.86
N GLY A 310 15.90 21.03 -18.99
CA GLY A 310 16.73 22.23 -19.22
C GLY A 310 17.53 22.15 -20.52
N ILE A 311 18.29 23.21 -20.84
CA ILE A 311 19.11 23.34 -22.06
C ILE A 311 20.62 23.45 -21.76
N ASP A 312 21.02 23.20 -20.51
CA ASP A 312 22.36 23.42 -19.99
C ASP A 312 23.11 22.12 -19.63
N PRO A 313 24.44 22.18 -19.41
CA PRO A 313 25.23 21.02 -19.01
C PRO A 313 24.77 20.37 -17.69
N GLU A 314 24.23 21.18 -16.76
CA GLU A 314 23.59 20.69 -15.53
C GLU A 314 22.42 19.74 -15.82
N ALA A 315 21.47 20.13 -16.68
CA ALA A 315 20.35 19.28 -17.08
C ALA A 315 20.84 18.01 -17.81
N ARG A 316 21.84 18.12 -18.69
CA ARG A 316 22.42 16.95 -19.37
C ARG A 316 23.08 15.96 -18.42
N ASN A 317 23.77 16.44 -17.39
CA ASN A 317 24.48 15.59 -16.42
C ASN A 317 23.54 14.67 -15.62
N GLU A 318 22.25 15.01 -15.50
CA GLU A 318 21.23 14.17 -14.84
C GLU A 318 21.08 12.82 -15.52
N PHE A 319 20.92 12.81 -16.86
CA PHE A 319 20.83 11.60 -17.67
C PHE A 319 22.10 10.75 -17.53
N LEU A 320 23.28 11.39 -17.63
CA LEU A 320 24.57 10.72 -17.46
C LEU A 320 24.75 10.08 -16.08
N CYS A 321 24.09 10.63 -15.04
CA CYS A 321 24.13 10.12 -13.67
C CYS A 321 23.11 9.02 -13.35
N LEU A 322 22.09 8.83 -14.19
CA LEU A 322 21.06 7.78 -14.09
C LEU A 322 21.26 6.60 -15.07
N THR A 323 22.22 6.72 -16.01
CA THR A 323 22.58 5.72 -17.04
C THR A 323 23.95 5.08 -16.82
N GLY A 324 24.54 5.23 -15.62
CA GLY A 324 25.86 4.70 -15.28
C GLY A 324 27.06 5.37 -15.97
N GLN A 325 26.85 6.41 -16.78
CA GLN A 325 27.92 7.02 -17.61
C GLN A 325 28.82 8.01 -16.84
N GLY A 326 28.28 8.68 -15.83
CA GLY A 326 29.00 9.70 -15.03
C GLY A 326 29.91 9.13 -13.93
N GLN A 327 30.86 9.94 -13.45
CA GLN A 327 31.68 9.55 -12.29
C GLN A 327 30.82 9.55 -11.02
N GLY A 328 30.59 8.35 -10.46
CA GLY A 328 29.70 8.14 -9.32
C GLY A 328 28.24 7.89 -9.72
N ALA A 329 27.96 7.73 -11.01
CA ALA A 329 26.62 7.46 -11.51
C ALA A 329 26.05 6.12 -10.99
N VAL A 330 24.73 6.03 -11.05
CA VAL A 330 23.97 4.80 -10.90
C VAL A 330 23.40 4.40 -12.26
N ASP A 331 23.16 3.11 -12.48
CA ASP A 331 22.41 2.63 -13.66
C ASP A 331 20.99 2.31 -13.19
N ILE A 332 20.03 3.14 -13.61
CA ILE A 332 18.61 3.10 -13.19
C ILE A 332 17.67 3.18 -14.40
N LEU A 333 18.06 3.85 -15.50
CA LEU A 333 17.24 3.91 -16.72
C LEU A 333 17.50 2.70 -17.63
N ASP A 334 16.46 1.96 -17.95
CA ASP A 334 16.48 0.72 -18.73
C ASP A 334 15.39 0.72 -19.84
N GLY A 335 15.13 -0.44 -20.45
CA GLY A 335 14.15 -0.58 -21.53
C GLY A 335 12.69 -0.49 -21.11
N ASN A 336 12.39 -0.40 -19.81
CA ASN A 336 11.05 -0.14 -19.29
C ASN A 336 10.96 1.29 -18.72
N SER A 337 11.84 2.19 -19.17
CA SER A 337 11.94 3.57 -18.69
C SER A 337 11.60 4.57 -19.80
N ALA A 338 10.88 5.66 -19.48
CA ALA A 338 10.69 6.79 -20.38
C ALA A 338 10.95 8.11 -19.66
N ILE A 339 11.77 8.99 -20.24
CA ILE A 339 12.12 10.26 -19.59
C ILE A 339 11.13 11.37 -19.96
N VAL A 340 10.68 12.12 -18.95
CA VAL A 340 9.85 13.31 -19.17
C VAL A 340 10.75 14.50 -19.55
N HIS A 341 10.30 15.28 -20.53
CA HIS A 341 10.95 16.46 -21.11
C HIS A 341 12.16 16.18 -22.01
N GLY A 342 13.26 15.59 -21.50
CA GLY A 342 14.43 15.18 -22.30
C GLY A 342 15.16 16.29 -23.09
N VAL A 343 15.00 17.56 -22.73
CA VAL A 343 15.45 18.71 -23.54
C VAL A 343 16.98 18.83 -23.65
N GLY A 344 17.70 18.52 -22.57
CA GLY A 344 19.15 18.72 -22.45
C GLY A 344 20.04 17.70 -23.15
N LEU A 345 19.52 16.88 -24.07
CA LEU A 345 20.24 15.76 -24.71
C LEU A 345 20.86 16.12 -26.07
N ASN A 346 21.74 15.25 -26.57
CA ASN A 346 22.32 15.30 -27.92
C ASN A 346 22.30 13.92 -28.62
N ALA A 347 22.74 13.83 -29.88
CA ALA A 347 22.68 12.59 -30.67
C ALA A 347 23.39 11.38 -30.01
N THR A 348 24.46 11.59 -29.25
CA THR A 348 25.14 10.49 -28.52
C THR A 348 24.29 9.97 -27.35
N ASP A 349 23.63 10.87 -26.63
CA ASP A 349 22.75 10.48 -25.51
C ASP A 349 21.48 9.78 -26.02
N VAL A 350 20.91 10.28 -27.11
CA VAL A 350 19.73 9.71 -27.79
C VAL A 350 20.03 8.35 -28.39
N ALA A 351 21.20 8.17 -29.04
CA ALA A 351 21.60 6.84 -29.49
C ALA A 351 21.81 5.87 -28.32
N PHE A 352 22.26 6.34 -27.15
CA PHE A 352 22.29 5.49 -25.97
C PHE A 352 20.87 5.09 -25.51
N MET A 353 19.90 6.02 -25.50
CA MET A 353 18.48 5.70 -25.25
C MET A 353 17.99 4.60 -26.21
N GLN A 354 18.27 4.74 -27.52
CA GLN A 354 17.93 3.76 -28.55
C GLN A 354 18.51 2.37 -28.20
N THR A 355 19.80 2.27 -27.86
CA THR A 355 20.42 0.98 -27.50
C THR A 355 19.94 0.37 -26.19
N ARG A 356 19.14 1.10 -25.40
CA ARG A 356 18.58 0.67 -24.11
C ARG A 356 17.07 0.44 -24.14
N GLY A 357 16.34 0.97 -25.13
CA GLY A 357 14.88 1.00 -25.17
C GLY A 357 14.24 2.15 -24.39
N ILE A 358 15.00 3.19 -24.00
CA ILE A 358 14.48 4.29 -23.18
C ILE A 358 13.59 5.22 -24.05
N GLY A 359 12.34 5.41 -23.65
CA GLY A 359 11.37 6.30 -24.33
C GLY A 359 11.46 7.77 -23.92
N LEU A 360 10.63 8.61 -24.55
CA LEU A 360 10.46 10.04 -24.26
C LEU A 360 8.98 10.40 -24.04
N VAL A 361 8.66 11.05 -22.94
CA VAL A 361 7.42 11.82 -22.80
C VAL A 361 7.68 13.29 -23.13
N TRP A 362 7.13 13.73 -24.27
CA TRP A 362 7.31 15.05 -24.84
C TRP A 362 6.18 16.00 -24.41
N SER A 363 6.55 17.11 -23.79
CA SER A 363 5.62 18.15 -23.31
C SER A 363 5.86 19.49 -24.02
N PRO A 364 5.59 19.60 -25.34
CA PRO A 364 6.08 20.71 -26.17
C PRO A 364 5.72 22.10 -25.65
N ARG A 365 4.48 22.33 -25.22
CA ARG A 365 4.03 23.66 -24.75
C ARG A 365 4.76 24.09 -23.48
N SER A 366 4.89 23.17 -22.51
CA SER A 366 5.58 23.48 -21.25
C SER A 366 7.06 23.75 -21.48
N ASN A 367 7.70 22.92 -22.30
CA ASN A 367 9.09 23.12 -22.69
C ASN A 367 9.32 24.51 -23.31
N VAL A 368 8.54 24.89 -24.34
CA VAL A 368 8.68 26.18 -25.03
C VAL A 368 8.33 27.38 -24.13
N SER A 369 7.35 27.22 -23.24
CA SER A 369 6.97 28.27 -22.29
C SER A 369 7.99 28.48 -21.16
N LEU A 370 8.83 27.49 -20.84
CA LEU A 370 9.84 27.55 -19.77
C LEU A 370 11.25 27.81 -20.32
N TYR A 371 11.71 26.99 -21.26
CA TYR A 371 13.08 26.98 -21.77
C TYR A 371 13.27 27.83 -23.04
N GLY A 372 12.17 28.09 -23.76
CA GLY A 372 12.15 28.84 -25.02
C GLY A 372 12.30 27.96 -26.26
N GLU A 373 12.56 26.68 -26.08
CA GLU A 373 12.72 25.61 -27.08
C GLU A 373 12.10 24.32 -26.54
N THR A 374 12.26 23.20 -27.24
CA THR A 374 11.78 21.89 -26.80
C THR A 374 12.79 20.78 -27.11
N ALA A 375 12.47 19.55 -26.74
CA ALA A 375 13.31 18.40 -27.03
C ALA A 375 13.57 18.26 -28.54
N ARG A 376 14.73 17.70 -28.87
CA ARG A 376 15.19 17.45 -30.24
C ARG A 376 14.48 16.24 -30.82
N VAL A 377 13.17 16.38 -31.01
CA VAL A 377 12.25 15.27 -31.32
C VAL A 377 12.40 14.72 -32.73
N THR A 378 12.87 15.52 -33.69
CA THR A 378 13.20 15.03 -35.05
C THR A 378 14.37 14.06 -35.00
N LEU A 379 15.48 14.46 -34.35
CA LEU A 379 16.62 13.60 -34.00
C LEU A 379 16.19 12.32 -33.26
N MET A 380 15.37 12.45 -32.23
CA MET A 380 14.88 11.29 -31.44
C MET A 380 14.00 10.36 -32.27
N HIS A 381 13.18 10.88 -33.18
CA HIS A 381 12.38 10.08 -34.09
C HIS A 381 13.21 9.40 -35.18
N SER A 382 14.17 10.12 -35.80
CA SER A 382 15.13 9.55 -36.77
C SER A 382 15.93 8.39 -36.18
N LEU A 383 16.32 8.48 -34.91
CA LEU A 383 17.00 7.41 -34.17
C LEU A 383 16.05 6.35 -33.58
N GLY A 384 14.74 6.51 -33.70
CA GLY A 384 13.76 5.49 -33.28
C GLY A 384 13.52 5.40 -31.77
N ILE A 385 13.44 6.54 -31.09
CA ILE A 385 12.94 6.61 -29.71
C ILE A 385 11.41 6.55 -29.73
N GLN A 386 10.82 5.76 -28.84
CA GLN A 386 9.38 5.76 -28.63
C GLN A 386 8.96 7.06 -27.94
N ILE A 387 8.12 7.86 -28.61
CA ILE A 387 7.63 9.16 -28.12
C ILE A 387 6.15 9.05 -27.72
N GLY A 388 5.82 9.58 -26.55
CA GLY A 388 4.46 9.86 -26.08
C GLY A 388 4.27 11.36 -25.80
N LEU A 389 3.05 11.89 -25.94
CA LEU A 389 2.73 13.30 -25.65
C LEU A 389 2.17 13.48 -24.22
N GLY A 390 2.69 14.46 -23.49
CA GLY A 390 2.23 14.86 -22.16
C GLY A 390 1.85 16.35 -22.09
N THR A 391 0.86 16.71 -21.28
CA THR A 391 0.49 18.13 -21.04
C THR A 391 1.27 18.80 -19.92
N ASP A 392 1.98 18.03 -19.11
CA ASP A 392 2.77 18.48 -17.95
C ASP A 392 1.93 19.19 -16.87
N TRP A 393 1.70 20.49 -16.94
CA TRP A 393 0.83 21.16 -15.97
C TRP A 393 0.29 22.47 -16.49
N ILE A 394 -0.97 22.76 -16.16
CA ILE A 394 -1.69 23.98 -16.58
C ILE A 394 -0.90 25.30 -16.44
N PRO A 395 -0.05 25.51 -15.41
CA PRO A 395 0.80 26.70 -15.32
C PRO A 395 1.67 27.02 -16.54
N SER A 396 2.19 26.03 -17.27
CA SER A 396 3.02 26.23 -18.49
C SER A 396 2.70 25.32 -19.68
N GLY A 397 1.96 24.23 -19.49
CA GLY A 397 1.50 23.30 -20.53
C GLY A 397 0.04 23.48 -20.96
N SER A 398 -0.54 22.46 -21.58
CA SER A 398 -1.90 22.52 -22.15
C SER A 398 -3.01 22.13 -21.17
N MET A 399 -4.25 22.58 -21.44
CA MET A 399 -5.42 22.20 -20.64
C MET A 399 -6.06 20.85 -21.00
N ASN A 400 -5.69 20.26 -22.16
CA ASN A 400 -6.02 18.90 -22.60
C ASN A 400 -5.19 18.50 -23.85
N MET A 401 -5.27 17.22 -24.24
CA MET A 401 -4.53 16.65 -25.37
C MET A 401 -4.76 17.34 -26.72
N LEU A 402 -5.96 17.84 -27.03
CA LEU A 402 -6.20 18.57 -28.29
C LEU A 402 -5.43 19.90 -28.34
N ARG A 403 -5.12 20.48 -27.19
CA ARG A 403 -4.29 21.69 -27.11
C ARG A 403 -2.79 21.37 -27.14
N GLU A 404 -2.35 20.18 -26.71
CA GLU A 404 -0.95 19.74 -26.88
C GLU A 404 -0.67 19.25 -28.30
N LEU A 405 -1.59 18.49 -28.91
CA LEU A 405 -1.56 18.15 -30.35
C LEU A 405 -1.49 19.41 -31.21
N ALA A 406 -2.30 20.43 -30.91
CA ALA A 406 -2.22 21.73 -31.60
C ALA A 406 -0.91 22.51 -31.32
N CYS A 407 -0.11 22.11 -30.33
CA CYS A 407 1.23 22.65 -30.09
C CYS A 407 2.28 21.91 -30.91
N ALA A 408 2.25 20.57 -30.87
CA ALA A 408 3.13 19.71 -31.67
C ALA A 408 2.92 19.94 -33.18
N ASP A 409 1.67 20.04 -33.63
CA ASP A 409 1.29 20.37 -35.00
C ASP A 409 1.75 21.78 -35.44
N TYR A 410 1.68 22.76 -34.54
CA TYR A 410 2.21 24.11 -34.79
C TYR A 410 3.73 24.08 -34.97
N LEU A 411 4.45 23.42 -34.04
CA LEU A 411 5.90 23.26 -34.13
C LEU A 411 6.31 22.52 -35.40
N ASN A 412 5.62 21.42 -35.73
CA ASN A 412 5.85 20.65 -36.95
C ASN A 412 5.74 21.51 -38.22
N GLN A 413 4.65 22.27 -38.36
CA GLN A 413 4.39 23.09 -39.56
C GLN A 413 5.27 24.34 -39.69
N ASN A 414 5.72 24.94 -38.58
CA ASN A 414 6.36 26.26 -38.58
C ASN A 414 7.85 26.24 -38.19
N HIS A 415 8.31 25.14 -37.58
CA HIS A 415 9.65 25.03 -36.98
C HIS A 415 10.37 23.70 -37.31
N PHE A 416 9.67 22.63 -37.70
CA PHE A 416 10.29 21.33 -38.09
C PHE A 416 10.03 20.94 -39.56
N GLY A 417 9.76 21.90 -40.45
CA GLY A 417 9.65 21.65 -41.90
C GLY A 417 8.52 20.71 -42.35
N GLY A 418 7.60 20.33 -41.46
CA GLY A 418 6.59 19.30 -41.72
C GLY A 418 7.11 17.85 -41.57
N PHE A 419 8.18 17.63 -40.82
CA PHE A 419 8.83 16.33 -40.60
C PHE A 419 7.88 15.22 -40.12
N PHE A 420 6.95 15.51 -39.21
CA PHE A 420 5.97 14.53 -38.71
C PHE A 420 4.71 14.51 -39.58
N SER A 421 4.16 13.32 -39.82
CA SER A 421 2.84 13.16 -40.40
C SER A 421 1.73 13.37 -39.35
N ASP A 422 0.48 13.49 -39.81
CA ASP A 422 -0.68 13.45 -38.91
C ASP A 422 -0.78 12.11 -38.14
N GLU A 423 -0.24 11.04 -38.71
CA GLU A 423 -0.25 9.70 -38.13
C GLU A 423 0.74 9.60 -36.97
N ASP A 424 1.96 10.13 -37.11
CA ASP A 424 2.97 10.16 -36.06
C ASP A 424 2.47 10.95 -34.83
N LEU A 425 1.91 12.14 -35.08
CA LEU A 425 1.33 12.98 -34.02
C LEU A 425 0.13 12.30 -33.32
N TRP A 426 -0.70 11.55 -34.06
CA TRP A 426 -1.78 10.75 -33.50
C TRP A 426 -1.25 9.55 -32.68
N ARG A 427 -0.23 8.83 -33.16
CA ARG A 427 0.42 7.73 -32.45
C ARG A 427 1.04 8.20 -31.13
N MET A 428 1.72 9.34 -31.12
CA MET A 428 2.27 9.95 -29.89
C MET A 428 1.19 10.27 -28.84
N ALA A 429 -0.06 10.54 -29.24
CA ALA A 429 -1.18 10.78 -28.33
C ALA A 429 -2.04 9.53 -28.04
N THR A 430 -1.66 8.36 -28.55
CA THR A 430 -2.38 7.08 -28.41
C THR A 430 -1.42 5.94 -28.07
N PHE A 431 -1.08 5.05 -29.01
CA PHE A 431 -0.23 3.88 -28.76
C PHE A 431 1.16 4.25 -28.22
N GLY A 432 1.78 5.29 -28.77
CA GLY A 432 3.10 5.74 -28.34
C GLY A 432 3.12 6.28 -26.90
N ALA A 433 2.02 6.90 -26.45
CA ALA A 433 1.83 7.29 -25.06
C ALA A 433 1.58 6.08 -24.14
N ALA A 434 0.89 5.03 -24.61
CA ALA A 434 0.73 3.79 -23.85
C ALA A 434 2.08 3.06 -23.68
N ALA A 435 2.89 3.01 -24.75
CA ALA A 435 4.19 2.33 -24.77
C ALA A 435 5.23 3.04 -23.87
N THR A 436 5.23 4.38 -23.81
CA THR A 436 6.08 5.10 -22.83
C THR A 436 5.71 4.84 -21.37
N LEU A 437 4.60 4.14 -21.09
CA LEU A 437 4.09 3.88 -19.75
C LEU A 437 3.93 2.37 -19.44
N GLY A 438 4.31 1.48 -20.36
CA GLY A 438 4.17 0.02 -20.20
C GLY A 438 2.71 -0.48 -20.13
N VAL A 439 1.77 0.19 -20.78
CA VAL A 439 0.33 -0.17 -20.80
C VAL A 439 -0.23 -0.36 -22.23
N ASP A 440 0.66 -0.41 -23.21
CA ASP A 440 0.41 -0.67 -24.64
C ASP A 440 -0.16 -2.06 -24.94
N ALA A 441 -0.05 -3.02 -24.01
CA ALA A 441 -0.73 -4.32 -24.10
C ALA A 441 -2.25 -4.25 -23.83
N GLU A 442 -2.77 -3.13 -23.30
CA GLU A 442 -4.18 -3.00 -22.89
C GLU A 442 -4.92 -1.79 -23.49
N ILE A 443 -4.23 -0.68 -23.75
CA ILE A 443 -4.81 0.58 -24.26
C ILE A 443 -3.92 1.24 -25.33
N GLY A 444 -4.43 2.32 -25.94
CA GLY A 444 -3.71 3.08 -26.97
C GLY A 444 -3.94 2.59 -28.40
N ALA A 445 -4.45 1.37 -28.59
CA ALA A 445 -4.81 0.79 -29.89
C ALA A 445 -6.29 0.40 -29.98
N LEU A 446 -6.83 0.38 -31.21
CA LEU A 446 -8.07 -0.34 -31.53
C LEU A 446 -7.69 -1.71 -32.10
N ALA A 447 -7.48 -2.68 -31.20
CA ALA A 447 -7.17 -4.07 -31.50
C ALA A 447 -8.03 -5.02 -30.64
N VAL A 448 -8.10 -6.31 -30.97
CA VAL A 448 -8.92 -7.28 -30.23
C VAL A 448 -8.27 -7.60 -28.87
N GLY A 449 -9.07 -7.76 -27.81
CA GLY A 449 -8.59 -8.00 -26.44
C GLY A 449 -8.24 -6.75 -25.64
N TYR A 450 -7.96 -5.63 -26.31
CA TYR A 450 -7.73 -4.32 -25.70
C TYR A 450 -9.00 -3.79 -25.02
N ALA A 451 -8.85 -2.87 -24.07
CA ALA A 451 -9.99 -2.22 -23.44
C ALA A 451 -10.74 -1.30 -24.45
N GLY A 452 -12.06 -1.22 -24.31
CA GLY A 452 -12.94 -0.36 -25.12
C GLY A 452 -12.81 1.14 -24.79
N ASP A 453 -11.60 1.67 -24.89
CA ASP A 453 -11.23 3.06 -24.71
C ASP A 453 -11.19 3.76 -26.07
N VAL A 454 -12.24 4.52 -26.39
CA VAL A 454 -12.53 4.98 -27.75
C VAL A 454 -12.92 6.45 -27.75
N ALA A 455 -12.34 7.24 -28.65
CA ALA A 455 -12.74 8.63 -28.91
C ALA A 455 -13.30 8.78 -30.33
N ILE A 456 -14.47 9.41 -30.46
CA ILE A 456 -15.13 9.64 -31.75
C ILE A 456 -15.11 11.14 -32.07
N PHE A 457 -14.52 11.52 -33.20
CA PHE A 457 -14.38 12.91 -33.66
C PHE A 457 -15.10 13.12 -35.00
N ALA A 458 -15.73 14.28 -35.20
CA ALA A 458 -16.31 14.63 -36.50
C ALA A 458 -15.21 14.73 -37.58
N LYS A 459 -15.40 14.07 -38.73
CA LYS A 459 -14.39 14.04 -39.80
C LYS A 459 -14.17 15.42 -40.43
N ALA A 460 -15.23 16.23 -40.49
CA ALA A 460 -15.20 17.63 -40.92
C ALA A 460 -14.51 17.87 -42.29
N GLY A 461 -14.56 16.89 -43.20
CA GLY A 461 -13.91 16.93 -44.51
C GLY A 461 -12.39 16.71 -44.52
N ARG A 462 -11.80 16.29 -43.39
CA ARG A 462 -10.35 16.00 -43.24
C ARG A 462 -10.01 14.53 -43.55
N SER A 463 -8.71 14.23 -43.69
CA SER A 463 -8.19 12.86 -43.59
C SER A 463 -8.37 12.32 -42.17
N ALA A 464 -8.29 10.98 -41.99
CA ALA A 464 -8.70 10.35 -40.74
C ALA A 464 -7.84 10.79 -39.54
N HIS A 465 -6.52 10.71 -39.63
CA HIS A 465 -5.61 11.22 -38.58
C HIS A 465 -5.76 12.74 -38.36
N ARG A 466 -5.85 13.54 -39.44
CA ARG A 466 -6.05 15.01 -39.36
C ARG A 466 -7.36 15.41 -38.68
N ALA A 467 -8.40 14.58 -38.75
CA ALA A 467 -9.64 14.80 -38.03
C ALA A 467 -9.42 14.83 -36.50
N VAL A 468 -8.48 14.02 -36.00
CA VAL A 468 -8.08 13.97 -34.58
C VAL A 468 -7.08 15.07 -34.24
N VAL A 469 -5.95 15.16 -34.96
CA VAL A 469 -4.84 16.09 -34.66
C VAL A 469 -5.31 17.56 -34.60
N ALA A 470 -6.17 17.97 -35.53
CA ALA A 470 -6.71 19.32 -35.58
C ALA A 470 -8.13 19.45 -34.97
N ALA A 471 -8.58 18.50 -34.14
CA ALA A 471 -9.91 18.54 -33.53
C ALA A 471 -10.11 19.70 -32.55
N SER A 472 -11.33 20.22 -32.50
CA SER A 472 -11.81 21.08 -31.43
C SER A 472 -12.74 20.33 -30.47
N VAL A 473 -12.89 20.83 -29.24
CA VAL A 473 -13.82 20.28 -28.23
C VAL A 473 -15.28 20.24 -28.74
N GLY A 474 -15.65 21.13 -29.68
CA GLY A 474 -16.95 21.08 -30.33
C GLY A 474 -17.15 19.84 -31.22
N GLU A 475 -16.09 19.40 -31.90
CA GLU A 475 -16.07 18.29 -32.87
C GLU A 475 -15.90 16.91 -32.23
N LEU A 476 -15.49 16.82 -30.96
CA LEU A 476 -15.57 15.58 -30.19
C LEU A 476 -17.04 15.16 -30.05
N ILE A 477 -17.38 13.96 -30.53
CA ILE A 477 -18.75 13.45 -30.50
C ILE A 477 -19.00 12.57 -29.26
N ALA A 478 -18.08 11.67 -28.91
CA ALA A 478 -18.21 10.81 -27.72
C ALA A 478 -16.85 10.25 -27.27
N VAL A 479 -16.76 9.90 -25.99
CA VAL A 479 -15.65 9.16 -25.38
C VAL A 479 -16.19 7.96 -24.62
N PHE A 480 -15.56 6.80 -24.80
CA PHE A 480 -15.80 5.56 -24.09
C PHE A 480 -14.57 5.18 -23.28
N ARG A 481 -14.76 4.60 -22.10
CA ARG A 481 -13.73 3.99 -21.25
C ARG A 481 -14.24 2.60 -20.83
N GLY A 482 -13.49 1.54 -21.12
CA GLY A 482 -13.89 0.16 -20.84
C GLY A 482 -15.28 -0.19 -21.41
N GLY A 483 -15.57 0.22 -22.65
CA GLY A 483 -16.83 -0.04 -23.34
C GLY A 483 -18.00 0.89 -22.95
N LYS A 484 -17.85 1.77 -21.94
CA LYS A 484 -18.92 2.63 -21.43
C LYS A 484 -18.71 4.09 -21.82
N VAL A 485 -19.73 4.75 -22.37
CA VAL A 485 -19.68 6.18 -22.68
C VAL A 485 -19.49 7.01 -21.41
N VAL A 486 -18.45 7.85 -21.36
CA VAL A 486 -18.12 8.74 -20.24
C VAL A 486 -18.70 10.14 -20.49
N ALA A 487 -18.51 10.67 -21.70
CA ALA A 487 -19.06 11.97 -22.11
C ALA A 487 -19.28 12.03 -23.63
N GLY A 488 -20.01 13.04 -24.09
CA GLY A 488 -20.23 13.29 -25.52
C GLY A 488 -21.41 14.22 -25.82
N ASN A 489 -21.76 14.32 -27.10
CA ASN A 489 -22.96 15.00 -27.59
C ASN A 489 -24.20 14.31 -27.01
N ALA A 490 -25.13 15.10 -26.44
CA ALA A 490 -26.27 14.60 -25.68
C ALA A 490 -27.12 13.54 -26.42
N PRO A 491 -27.40 13.63 -27.74
CA PRO A 491 -28.15 12.58 -28.46
C PRO A 491 -27.45 11.21 -28.54
N VAL A 492 -26.12 11.17 -28.40
CA VAL A 492 -25.34 9.92 -28.36
C VAL A 492 -25.31 9.38 -26.93
N VAL A 493 -25.01 10.24 -25.94
CA VAL A 493 -24.98 9.84 -24.53
C VAL A 493 -26.34 9.33 -24.05
N ASP A 494 -27.43 10.07 -24.29
CA ASP A 494 -28.79 9.66 -23.90
C ASP A 494 -29.34 8.44 -24.66
N GLY A 495 -28.66 8.02 -25.75
CA GLY A 495 -28.98 6.79 -26.47
C GLY A 495 -28.30 5.54 -25.89
N LEU A 496 -27.25 5.73 -25.08
CA LEU A 496 -26.37 4.68 -24.55
C LEU A 496 -26.49 4.53 -23.03
N GLU A 497 -26.62 5.64 -22.31
CA GLU A 497 -26.64 5.70 -20.84
C GLU A 497 -27.72 6.67 -20.36
N SER A 498 -28.37 6.35 -19.23
CA SER A 498 -29.46 7.15 -18.69
C SER A 498 -29.07 7.90 -17.42
N GLY A 499 -29.37 9.21 -17.37
CA GLY A 499 -29.17 10.03 -16.18
C GLY A 499 -27.84 10.78 -16.08
N CYS A 500 -27.00 10.75 -17.12
CA CYS A 500 -25.77 11.55 -17.17
C CYS A 500 -26.05 13.06 -17.17
N ASP A 501 -25.17 13.80 -16.51
CA ASP A 501 -25.29 15.22 -16.22
C ASP A 501 -25.17 16.10 -17.47
N SER A 502 -25.94 17.20 -17.50
CA SER A 502 -25.96 18.16 -18.60
C SER A 502 -24.89 19.23 -18.44
N LEU A 503 -23.91 19.25 -19.35
CA LEU A 503 -22.87 20.28 -19.40
C LEU A 503 -23.40 21.55 -20.09
N GLY A 504 -24.35 21.38 -21.03
CA GLY A 504 -24.96 22.45 -21.82
C GLY A 504 -24.32 22.61 -23.19
N ASP A 505 -24.48 23.79 -23.80
CA ASP A 505 -23.85 24.16 -25.08
C ASP A 505 -22.32 24.26 -24.94
N VAL A 506 -21.64 23.27 -25.49
CA VAL A 506 -20.19 23.20 -25.65
C VAL A 506 -19.87 23.42 -27.14
N CYS A 507 -19.62 24.67 -27.49
CA CYS A 507 -19.18 25.11 -28.82
C CYS A 507 -20.15 24.77 -29.97
N GLY A 508 -21.45 24.92 -29.74
CA GLY A 508 -22.52 24.64 -30.70
C GLY A 508 -23.13 23.24 -30.58
N GLN A 509 -22.69 22.44 -29.61
CA GLN A 509 -23.22 21.10 -29.33
C GLN A 509 -23.64 20.99 -27.86
N GLU A 510 -24.89 20.59 -27.60
CA GLU A 510 -25.32 20.21 -26.26
C GLU A 510 -24.58 18.92 -25.84
N LYS A 511 -23.75 18.99 -24.78
CA LYS A 511 -22.96 17.84 -24.29
C LYS A 511 -23.37 17.38 -22.89
N LYS A 512 -23.07 16.11 -22.61
CA LYS A 512 -23.31 15.41 -21.34
C LYS A 512 -22.07 14.64 -20.87
N ALA A 513 -21.98 14.42 -19.56
CA ALA A 513 -20.97 13.55 -18.94
C ALA A 513 -21.56 12.78 -17.75
N CYS A 514 -21.11 11.54 -17.53
CA CYS A 514 -21.70 10.61 -16.58
C CYS A 514 -21.09 10.73 -15.16
N VAL A 515 -20.91 11.97 -14.70
CA VAL A 515 -20.13 12.33 -13.49
C VAL A 515 -20.57 11.55 -12.25
N THR A 516 -21.87 11.49 -11.95
CA THR A 516 -22.36 10.74 -10.78
C THR A 516 -22.18 9.22 -10.89
N ARG A 517 -22.07 8.65 -12.10
CA ARG A 517 -21.74 7.23 -12.29
C ARG A 517 -20.25 6.96 -12.09
N ASP A 518 -19.40 7.81 -12.65
CA ASP A 518 -17.97 7.53 -12.82
C ASP A 518 -17.09 8.03 -11.68
N VAL A 519 -17.48 9.10 -10.97
CA VAL A 519 -16.74 9.62 -9.79
C VAL A 519 -17.61 9.74 -8.53
N GLY A 520 -18.88 9.34 -8.58
CA GLY A 520 -19.81 9.41 -7.43
C GLY A 520 -20.20 10.83 -6.98
N LYS A 521 -19.64 11.87 -7.62
CA LYS A 521 -19.93 13.29 -7.35
C LYS A 521 -21.14 13.78 -8.15
N SER A 522 -21.90 14.71 -7.60
CA SER A 522 -22.87 15.46 -8.40
C SER A 522 -22.15 16.51 -9.27
N TRP A 523 -22.60 16.70 -10.51
CA TRP A 523 -22.06 17.74 -11.42
C TRP A 523 -21.99 19.13 -10.77
N GLY A 524 -23.03 19.52 -10.04
CA GLY A 524 -23.07 20.80 -9.32
C GLY A 524 -22.07 20.93 -8.15
N SER A 525 -21.39 19.85 -7.76
CA SER A 525 -20.27 19.91 -6.80
C SER A 525 -18.99 20.28 -7.55
N ILE A 526 -18.58 19.46 -8.53
CA ILE A 526 -17.35 19.66 -9.30
C ILE A 526 -17.37 20.98 -10.10
N GLN A 527 -18.54 21.39 -10.63
CA GLN A 527 -18.68 22.65 -11.36
C GLN A 527 -18.42 23.89 -10.48
N ASN A 528 -18.71 23.81 -9.17
CA ASN A 528 -18.41 24.88 -8.22
C ASN A 528 -16.94 24.86 -7.73
N ALA A 529 -16.22 23.76 -7.98
CA ALA A 529 -14.82 23.56 -7.61
C ALA A 529 -13.83 24.01 -8.70
N LYS A 530 -14.28 24.66 -9.78
CA LYS A 530 -13.41 25.02 -10.90
C LYS A 530 -12.40 26.13 -10.54
N GLY A 531 -11.12 25.91 -10.84
CA GLY A 531 -10.06 26.93 -10.81
C GLY A 531 -9.84 27.63 -12.16
N TYR A 532 -9.97 26.87 -13.25
CA TYR A 532 -9.89 27.32 -14.65
C TYR A 532 -11.06 26.71 -15.44
N ASP A 533 -11.45 27.30 -16.57
CA ASP A 533 -12.69 26.91 -17.25
C ASP A 533 -12.61 25.58 -18.02
N LEU A 534 -13.76 24.95 -18.23
CA LEU A 534 -13.87 23.57 -18.69
C LEU A 534 -13.48 23.37 -20.17
N PHE A 535 -13.75 24.38 -21.00
CA PHE A 535 -13.48 24.34 -22.43
C PHE A 535 -13.40 25.76 -23.00
N TYR A 536 -12.73 25.89 -24.14
CA TYR A 536 -12.74 27.10 -24.97
C TYR A 536 -12.98 26.69 -26.43
N CYS A 537 -13.75 27.51 -27.17
CA CYS A 537 -14.12 27.22 -28.57
C CYS A 537 -13.09 27.76 -29.58
N GLY A 538 -11.83 27.83 -29.17
CA GLY A 538 -10.71 28.46 -29.85
C GLY A 538 -9.48 28.39 -28.94
N VAL A 539 -8.52 29.29 -29.11
CA VAL A 539 -7.37 29.42 -28.19
C VAL A 539 -7.89 29.75 -26.77
N PRO A 540 -7.53 28.97 -25.74
CA PRO A 540 -7.88 29.23 -24.34
C PRO A 540 -7.35 30.56 -23.80
N ASP A 541 -8.06 31.16 -22.84
CA ASP A 541 -7.58 32.36 -22.15
C ASP A 541 -6.27 32.07 -21.42
N ARG A 542 -5.24 32.88 -21.70
CA ARG A 542 -3.88 32.76 -21.11
C ARG A 542 -3.10 31.50 -21.53
N GLU A 543 -3.49 30.82 -22.60
CA GLU A 543 -2.76 29.61 -23.04
C GLU A 543 -1.25 29.87 -23.20
N PRO A 544 -0.36 29.04 -22.60
CA PRO A 544 1.08 29.20 -22.72
C PRO A 544 1.59 29.05 -24.17
N THR A 545 2.74 29.62 -24.50
CA THR A 545 3.20 29.74 -25.90
C THR A 545 3.80 28.46 -26.47
N CYS A 546 3.47 28.19 -27.75
CA CYS A 546 4.14 27.17 -28.58
C CYS A 546 5.14 27.77 -29.58
N VAL A 547 5.32 29.09 -29.58
CA VAL A 547 6.32 29.77 -30.41
C VAL A 547 7.65 29.79 -29.66
N PRO A 548 8.74 29.19 -30.19
CA PRO A 548 10.08 29.32 -29.64
C PRO A 548 10.51 30.78 -29.54
N THR A 549 11.17 31.17 -28.44
CA THR A 549 11.58 32.57 -28.21
C THR A 549 12.61 32.67 -27.08
N ARG A 550 13.78 33.24 -27.38
CA ARG A 550 14.77 33.73 -26.41
C ARG A 550 15.37 35.04 -26.93
N THR A 551 14.89 36.17 -26.42
CA THR A 551 15.11 37.50 -27.05
C THR A 551 15.66 38.58 -26.13
N LEU A 552 15.83 38.32 -24.84
CA LEU A 552 16.47 39.29 -23.96
C LEU A 552 17.99 39.26 -24.18
N PRO A 553 18.70 40.40 -24.18
CA PRO A 553 20.16 40.45 -24.32
C PRO A 553 20.97 39.77 -23.19
N GLY A 554 20.30 39.09 -22.24
CA GLY A 554 20.91 38.26 -21.21
C GLY A 554 20.70 36.76 -21.39
N ASP A 555 19.84 36.33 -22.34
CA ASP A 555 19.51 34.91 -22.57
C ASP A 555 20.59 34.17 -23.39
N SER A 556 21.57 34.91 -23.93
CA SER A 556 22.73 34.38 -24.65
C SER A 556 23.84 34.06 -23.65
N VAL A 557 23.97 32.78 -23.33
CA VAL A 557 24.86 32.21 -22.33
C VAL A 557 25.81 31.23 -23.02
N ASP A 558 27.12 31.37 -22.74
CA ASP A 558 28.21 30.57 -23.30
C ASP A 558 28.24 30.41 -24.84
N GLY A 559 27.52 31.28 -25.56
CA GLY A 559 27.47 31.35 -27.01
C GLY A 559 26.11 30.99 -27.62
N SER A 560 25.06 30.74 -26.82
CA SER A 560 23.73 30.43 -27.32
C SER A 560 23.10 31.52 -28.20
N THR A 561 22.24 31.12 -29.14
CA THR A 561 21.53 32.04 -30.03
C THR A 561 20.48 32.89 -29.29
N LEU A 562 20.10 34.00 -29.92
CA LEU A 562 18.90 34.75 -29.57
C LEU A 562 17.95 34.67 -30.77
N TYR A 563 16.72 34.23 -30.53
CA TYR A 563 15.83 33.72 -31.56
C TYR A 563 14.35 33.93 -31.21
N GLY A 564 13.44 33.72 -32.16
CA GLY A 564 12.03 34.10 -32.02
C GLY A 564 11.13 33.55 -33.12
N ALA A 565 10.19 34.37 -33.60
CA ALA A 565 9.37 34.01 -34.75
C ALA A 565 10.19 34.07 -36.04
N SER A 566 10.02 33.05 -36.90
CA SER A 566 10.78 32.81 -38.12
C SER A 566 10.72 33.98 -39.12
N MET A 567 11.79 34.15 -39.90
CA MET A 567 12.07 35.28 -40.80
C MET A 567 12.46 34.79 -42.21
N PRO A 568 12.44 35.66 -43.24
CA PRO A 568 12.81 35.28 -44.61
C PRO A 568 14.28 34.83 -44.81
N ASP A 569 15.14 35.04 -43.82
CA ASP A 569 16.56 34.67 -43.79
C ASP A 569 16.94 33.69 -42.65
N ASP A 570 15.95 33.22 -41.87
CA ASP A 570 16.02 32.36 -40.68
C ASP A 570 14.66 31.65 -40.59
N ALA A 571 14.49 30.59 -41.40
CA ALA A 571 13.17 30.16 -41.93
C ALA A 571 12.35 29.31 -40.95
N ASP A 572 13.03 28.64 -40.03
CA ASP A 572 12.53 27.87 -38.89
C ASP A 572 12.63 28.67 -37.57
N GLY A 573 13.45 29.71 -37.49
CA GLY A 573 13.46 30.67 -36.39
C GLY A 573 14.43 30.36 -35.26
N ASP A 574 15.53 29.62 -35.50
CA ASP A 574 16.53 29.19 -34.48
C ASP A 574 17.55 30.29 -34.09
N GLY A 575 17.58 31.39 -34.85
CA GLY A 575 18.49 32.53 -34.68
C GLY A 575 19.80 32.44 -35.46
N VAL A 576 19.99 31.41 -36.28
CA VAL A 576 21.07 31.26 -37.26
C VAL A 576 20.50 31.53 -38.65
N ALA A 577 21.17 32.40 -39.42
CA ALA A 577 20.71 32.71 -40.77
C ALA A 577 21.00 31.54 -41.73
N GLY A 578 20.02 31.16 -42.56
CA GLY A 578 19.96 29.95 -43.42
C GLY A 578 21.09 29.74 -44.46
N ALA A 579 22.15 30.55 -44.43
CA ALA A 579 23.37 30.39 -45.22
C ALA A 579 24.63 30.10 -44.36
N ALA A 580 24.48 30.04 -43.04
CA ALA A 580 25.47 29.62 -42.06
C ALA A 580 24.93 28.54 -41.10
N ASP A 581 23.66 28.20 -41.25
CA ASP A 581 22.86 27.23 -40.53
C ASP A 581 23.04 25.82 -41.11
N LEU A 582 23.07 24.82 -40.23
CA LEU A 582 23.22 23.39 -40.54
C LEU A 582 21.88 22.67 -40.76
N CYS A 583 20.74 23.23 -40.33
CA CYS A 583 19.40 22.70 -40.60
C CYS A 583 18.38 23.78 -41.06
N PRO A 584 18.50 24.37 -42.27
CA PRO A 584 17.68 25.51 -42.77
C PRO A 584 16.14 25.39 -42.84
N THR A 585 15.56 24.34 -42.27
CA THR A 585 14.11 24.11 -42.14
C THR A 585 13.71 23.37 -40.85
N ILE A 586 14.64 23.07 -39.93
CA ILE A 586 14.37 22.29 -38.71
C ILE A 586 15.13 22.90 -37.52
N PHE A 587 14.37 23.61 -36.68
CA PHE A 587 14.80 24.43 -35.56
C PHE A 587 15.77 23.70 -34.62
N ASN A 588 17.06 24.09 -34.67
CA ASN A 588 18.16 23.44 -33.97
C ASN A 588 19.11 24.44 -33.25
N PRO A 589 18.57 25.34 -32.39
CA PRO A 589 19.30 26.47 -31.82
C PRO A 589 20.57 26.07 -31.09
N ILE A 590 21.52 27.00 -31.07
CA ILE A 590 22.74 26.89 -30.27
C ILE A 590 22.35 27.00 -28.79
N ARG A 591 22.46 25.93 -28.02
CA ARG A 591 22.19 25.93 -26.57
C ARG A 591 23.47 26.21 -25.78
N PRO A 592 23.39 26.58 -24.49
CA PRO A 592 24.56 26.71 -23.61
C PRO A 592 25.43 25.44 -23.56
N LEU A 593 24.84 24.24 -23.73
CA LEU A 593 25.58 22.98 -23.73
C LEU A 593 26.36 22.70 -25.04
N ASP A 594 25.99 23.35 -26.15
CA ASP A 594 26.57 23.12 -27.49
C ASP A 594 27.82 24.00 -27.77
N ALA A 595 28.29 24.75 -26.77
CA ALA A 595 29.55 25.51 -26.77
C ALA A 595 29.73 26.52 -27.93
N GLY A 596 28.63 27.16 -28.36
CA GLY A 596 28.66 28.24 -29.34
C GLY A 596 28.60 27.79 -30.80
N LYS A 597 28.02 26.61 -31.08
CA LYS A 597 27.70 26.10 -32.42
C LYS A 597 26.37 25.34 -32.42
N GLN A 598 25.74 25.19 -33.58
CA GLN A 598 24.71 24.16 -33.76
C GLN A 598 25.36 22.77 -33.63
N ALA A 599 24.56 21.76 -33.30
CA ALA A 599 25.06 20.40 -33.11
C ALA A 599 25.31 19.71 -34.46
N ASP A 600 26.45 19.04 -34.54
CA ASP A 600 27.01 18.34 -35.70
C ASP A 600 28.00 17.31 -35.10
N ALA A 601 27.45 16.15 -34.72
CA ALA A 601 28.15 15.18 -33.87
C ALA A 601 29.25 14.40 -34.61
N ASP A 602 29.07 14.15 -35.91
CA ASP A 602 30.02 13.37 -36.74
C ASP A 602 30.88 14.21 -37.71
N GLN A 603 30.54 15.49 -37.90
CA GLN A 603 31.33 16.52 -38.59
C GLN A 603 31.26 16.48 -40.12
N ASP A 604 30.09 16.11 -40.68
CA ASP A 604 29.80 16.12 -42.12
C ASP A 604 29.25 17.45 -42.67
N LEU A 605 28.78 18.36 -41.78
CA LEU A 605 28.14 19.67 -42.03
C LEU A 605 26.61 19.67 -42.27
N VAL A 606 25.91 18.58 -41.96
CA VAL A 606 24.46 18.57 -41.62
C VAL A 606 24.32 18.66 -40.09
N GLY A 607 23.20 19.19 -39.59
CA GLY A 607 22.97 19.27 -38.13
C GLY A 607 22.21 18.05 -37.57
N ASP A 608 22.48 17.69 -36.32
CA ASP A 608 21.91 16.51 -35.62
C ASP A 608 20.37 16.38 -35.78
N GLU A 609 19.64 17.50 -35.85
CA GLU A 609 18.17 17.56 -35.91
C GLU A 609 17.56 17.28 -37.29
N CYS A 610 18.34 17.43 -38.36
CA CYS A 610 17.90 17.24 -39.74
C CYS A 610 18.66 16.13 -40.49
N ASP A 611 19.71 15.58 -39.90
CA ASP A 611 20.40 14.41 -40.41
C ASP A 611 19.60 13.11 -40.13
N PRO A 612 19.33 12.26 -41.14
CA PRO A 612 18.85 10.89 -40.94
C PRO A 612 19.85 9.95 -40.24
N CYS A 613 21.12 10.36 -40.12
CA CYS A 613 22.26 9.53 -39.72
C CYS A 613 23.28 10.23 -38.77
N PRO A 614 22.85 10.90 -37.68
CA PRO A 614 23.61 11.90 -36.90
C PRO A 614 24.81 11.38 -36.07
N LEU A 615 25.40 10.24 -36.46
CA LEU A 615 26.61 9.63 -35.90
C LEU A 615 27.48 8.94 -36.99
N ASP A 616 27.10 8.98 -38.27
CA ASP A 616 27.66 8.20 -39.39
C ASP A 616 27.93 9.08 -40.64
N ALA A 617 28.74 10.12 -40.46
CA ALA A 617 29.09 11.19 -41.40
C ALA A 617 28.94 10.90 -42.91
N GLY A 618 28.02 11.63 -43.57
CA GLY A 618 27.74 11.51 -45.00
C GLY A 618 26.85 10.32 -45.38
N SER A 619 26.25 9.63 -44.40
CA SER A 619 25.29 8.56 -44.62
C SER A 619 23.87 9.09 -44.79
N THR A 620 23.06 8.37 -45.55
CA THR A 620 21.61 8.59 -45.72
C THR A 620 20.86 7.25 -45.69
N SER A 621 21.46 6.23 -45.07
CA SER A 621 20.94 4.86 -45.01
C SER A 621 21.34 4.18 -43.70
N CYS A 622 20.88 4.75 -42.60
CA CYS A 622 20.95 4.14 -41.28
C CYS A 622 19.80 3.14 -41.08
N SER A 623 19.86 2.35 -40.01
CA SER A 623 18.80 1.42 -39.63
C SER A 623 17.58 2.19 -39.10
N LYS A 624 16.78 2.73 -40.03
CA LYS A 624 15.53 3.44 -39.75
C LYS A 624 14.64 2.57 -38.86
N PHE A 625 14.07 3.18 -37.82
CA PHE A 625 13.01 2.58 -37.02
C PHE A 625 11.72 2.61 -37.84
N ASP A 626 11.10 1.43 -38.05
CA ASP A 626 9.76 1.37 -38.59
C ASP A 626 8.78 1.55 -37.41
N PRO A 627 7.93 2.60 -37.40
CA PRO A 627 6.94 2.76 -36.33
C PRO A 627 5.95 1.58 -36.24
N ASN A 628 5.85 0.74 -37.28
CA ASN A 628 4.99 -0.43 -37.35
C ASN A 628 5.71 -1.77 -37.04
N ASP A 629 7.02 -1.73 -36.79
CA ASP A 629 7.85 -2.85 -36.30
C ASP A 629 8.86 -2.22 -35.30
N PRO A 630 8.38 -1.85 -34.09
CA PRO A 630 9.17 -1.03 -33.16
C PRO A 630 10.27 -1.84 -32.47
N ASP A 631 10.11 -3.16 -32.37
CA ASP A 631 11.07 -4.08 -31.73
C ASP A 631 12.12 -4.64 -32.70
N LYS A 632 11.81 -4.62 -34.01
CA LYS A 632 12.68 -4.88 -35.17
C LYS A 632 12.91 -6.37 -35.46
N ASP A 633 11.88 -7.20 -35.31
CA ASP A 633 11.91 -8.63 -35.65
C ASP A 633 11.53 -8.96 -37.13
N GLU A 634 11.04 -7.97 -37.89
CA GLU A 634 10.43 -8.03 -39.24
C GLU A 634 8.97 -8.53 -39.33
N ILE A 635 8.21 -8.55 -38.23
CA ILE A 635 6.76 -8.78 -38.18
C ILE A 635 6.04 -7.48 -37.78
N PRO A 636 5.10 -6.95 -38.60
CA PRO A 636 4.37 -5.74 -38.23
C PRO A 636 3.45 -5.95 -37.02
N THR A 637 3.38 -4.95 -36.14
CA THR A 637 2.63 -4.89 -34.85
C THR A 637 1.18 -5.43 -34.87
N THR A 638 0.52 -5.46 -36.02
CA THR A 638 -0.88 -5.92 -36.19
C THR A 638 -1.02 -7.36 -36.67
N SER A 639 0.10 -8.01 -36.98
CA SER A 639 0.26 -9.44 -37.22
C SER A 639 1.17 -10.11 -36.19
N ASP A 640 1.73 -9.31 -35.29
CA ASP A 640 2.69 -9.67 -34.26
C ASP A 640 1.98 -10.03 -32.95
N ASN A 641 2.39 -11.13 -32.31
CA ASN A 641 1.93 -11.56 -31.00
C ASN A 641 2.83 -11.11 -29.84
N CYS A 642 3.96 -10.44 -30.10
CA CYS A 642 4.75 -9.72 -29.10
C CYS A 642 5.18 -8.30 -29.56
N PRO A 643 4.26 -7.33 -29.76
CA PRO A 643 4.47 -5.93 -30.22
C PRO A 643 5.66 -5.09 -29.73
N THR A 644 6.42 -5.54 -28.73
CA THR A 644 7.54 -4.86 -28.07
C THR A 644 8.68 -5.81 -27.65
N VAL A 645 8.67 -7.11 -28.01
CA VAL A 645 9.64 -8.13 -27.58
C VAL A 645 10.01 -9.09 -28.72
N PRO A 646 11.18 -8.92 -29.38
CA PRO A 646 11.45 -9.51 -30.70
C PRO A 646 11.36 -11.04 -30.77
N ASN A 647 10.35 -11.59 -31.46
CA ASN A 647 10.00 -13.02 -31.39
C ASN A 647 9.70 -13.68 -32.76
N LYS A 648 10.39 -13.29 -33.83
CA LYS A 648 10.24 -13.64 -35.26
C LYS A 648 9.70 -15.02 -35.70
N ASP A 649 9.81 -16.07 -34.89
CA ASP A 649 9.14 -17.33 -35.17
C ASP A 649 7.65 -17.37 -34.77
N GLN A 650 7.18 -16.32 -34.09
CA GLN A 650 5.80 -16.07 -33.64
C GLN A 650 5.23 -17.30 -32.91
N ALA A 651 6.07 -17.87 -32.05
CA ALA A 651 5.72 -19.00 -31.19
C ALA A 651 4.64 -18.57 -30.20
N ASP A 652 3.51 -19.29 -30.22
CA ASP A 652 2.35 -19.15 -29.35
C ASP A 652 1.96 -20.59 -28.95
N THR A 653 2.37 -21.01 -27.75
CA THR A 653 2.30 -22.41 -27.31
C THR A 653 0.90 -22.82 -26.83
N ASP A 654 0.09 -21.89 -26.30
CA ASP A 654 -1.25 -22.17 -25.77
C ASP A 654 -2.43 -21.62 -26.62
N THR A 655 -2.12 -20.82 -27.65
CA THR A 655 -2.99 -20.30 -28.72
C THR A 655 -3.91 -19.13 -28.34
N ASP A 656 -3.44 -18.20 -27.51
CA ASP A 656 -4.18 -17.01 -27.09
C ASP A 656 -3.93 -15.73 -27.91
N GLN A 657 -2.92 -15.73 -28.79
CA GLN A 657 -2.38 -14.59 -29.57
C GLN A 657 -1.41 -13.65 -28.83
N LYS A 658 -0.79 -14.10 -27.73
CA LYS A 658 0.52 -13.62 -27.27
C LYS A 658 1.62 -14.55 -27.78
N GLY A 659 2.86 -14.11 -27.71
CA GLY A 659 4.01 -14.95 -28.02
C GLY A 659 4.80 -15.41 -26.79
N ASP A 660 5.41 -16.59 -26.89
CA ASP A 660 6.18 -17.28 -25.83
C ASP A 660 7.34 -16.44 -25.20
N LEU A 661 7.67 -15.27 -25.76
CA LEU A 661 8.72 -14.36 -25.25
C LEU A 661 8.20 -13.13 -24.50
N CYS A 662 6.97 -12.68 -24.79
CA CYS A 662 6.31 -11.57 -24.09
C CYS A 662 5.22 -12.06 -23.13
N ASP A 663 4.70 -13.27 -23.30
CA ASP A 663 3.76 -13.81 -22.34
C ASP A 663 4.43 -14.23 -21.03
N ASP A 664 3.71 -13.94 -19.95
CA ASP A 664 4.10 -14.15 -18.57
C ASP A 664 3.98 -15.63 -18.15
N CYS A 665 3.26 -16.47 -18.91
CA CYS A 665 2.92 -17.85 -18.59
C CYS A 665 2.55 -18.73 -19.83
N PRO A 666 3.46 -18.96 -20.82
CA PRO A 666 3.16 -19.52 -22.16
C PRO A 666 2.58 -20.94 -22.28
N ASP A 667 2.12 -21.54 -21.18
CA ASP A 667 1.39 -22.81 -21.11
C ASP A 667 -0.11 -22.58 -20.69
N TYR A 668 -0.58 -21.33 -20.50
CA TYR A 668 -1.79 -20.97 -19.72
C TYR A 668 -2.66 -19.79 -20.24
N ALA A 669 -2.87 -19.71 -21.56
CA ALA A 669 -3.81 -18.88 -22.34
C ALA A 669 -4.55 -17.75 -21.59
N ASN A 670 -4.11 -16.52 -21.84
CA ASN A 670 -4.43 -15.32 -21.07
C ASN A 670 -4.56 -14.07 -21.98
N PRO A 671 -5.49 -14.09 -22.95
CA PRO A 671 -5.46 -13.20 -24.12
C PRO A 671 -5.52 -11.71 -23.79
N GLY A 672 -4.64 -10.94 -24.42
CA GLY A 672 -4.50 -9.49 -24.22
C GLY A 672 -4.18 -9.15 -22.76
N ALA A 673 -5.11 -8.49 -22.09
CA ALA A 673 -4.98 -8.08 -20.69
C ALA A 673 -5.24 -9.21 -19.65
N ALA A 674 -5.57 -10.44 -20.04
CA ALA A 674 -5.96 -11.43 -19.04
C ALA A 674 -4.77 -11.93 -18.20
N GLY A 675 -5.05 -12.29 -16.94
CA GLY A 675 -4.13 -13.06 -16.11
C GLY A 675 -4.16 -14.55 -16.48
N CYS A 676 -3.04 -15.24 -16.28
CA CYS A 676 -2.85 -16.67 -16.55
C CYS A 676 -4.01 -17.51 -16.00
N LEU A 677 -4.69 -18.29 -16.85
CA LEU A 677 -5.83 -19.10 -16.41
C LEU A 677 -5.36 -20.38 -15.71
N ALA A 678 -5.00 -20.24 -14.44
CA ALA A 678 -4.41 -21.29 -13.62
C ALA A 678 -5.42 -21.90 -12.65
N SER A 679 -5.28 -23.19 -12.32
CA SER A 679 -5.94 -23.71 -11.13
C SER A 679 -5.17 -23.26 -9.88
N ILE A 680 -5.85 -23.14 -8.75
CA ILE A 680 -5.17 -22.75 -7.50
C ILE A 680 -4.14 -23.80 -7.03
N VAL A 681 -4.24 -25.05 -7.49
CA VAL A 681 -3.20 -26.08 -7.26
C VAL A 681 -1.93 -25.73 -8.04
N ASP A 682 -2.04 -25.24 -9.28
CA ASP A 682 -0.88 -24.83 -10.08
C ASP A 682 -0.19 -23.62 -9.44
N VAL A 683 -0.98 -22.60 -9.04
CA VAL A 683 -0.51 -21.41 -8.31
C VAL A 683 0.15 -21.76 -6.96
N LYS A 684 -0.29 -22.83 -6.28
CA LYS A 684 0.31 -23.31 -5.02
C LYS A 684 1.54 -24.20 -5.20
N THR A 685 1.69 -24.90 -6.32
CA THR A 685 2.71 -25.95 -6.48
C THR A 685 3.78 -25.67 -7.54
N LEU A 686 3.59 -24.64 -8.38
CA LEU A 686 4.54 -24.25 -9.42
C LEU A 686 5.09 -22.84 -9.13
N ASP A 687 6.40 -22.75 -8.84
CA ASP A 687 7.11 -21.47 -8.63
C ASP A 687 7.01 -20.50 -9.82
N ALA A 688 6.64 -20.99 -11.01
CA ALA A 688 6.47 -20.19 -12.23
C ALA A 688 5.44 -19.06 -12.11
N PHE A 689 4.46 -19.20 -11.20
CA PHE A 689 3.44 -18.17 -10.97
C PHE A 689 3.85 -17.07 -9.98
N GLU A 690 4.99 -17.17 -9.28
CA GLU A 690 5.40 -16.12 -8.34
C GLU A 690 5.73 -14.81 -9.08
N GLY A 691 5.02 -13.73 -8.73
CA GLY A 691 5.13 -12.43 -9.43
C GLY A 691 4.31 -12.33 -10.71
N LYS A 692 3.44 -13.30 -11.01
CA LYS A 692 2.56 -13.30 -12.19
C LYS A 692 1.12 -12.93 -11.83
N VAL A 693 0.41 -12.36 -12.80
CA VAL A 693 -1.04 -12.08 -12.70
C VAL A 693 -1.83 -13.31 -13.16
N VAL A 694 -2.76 -13.80 -12.32
CA VAL A 694 -3.54 -15.02 -12.58
C VAL A 694 -5.05 -14.78 -12.56
N ALA A 695 -5.78 -15.53 -13.36
CA ALA A 695 -7.23 -15.72 -13.28
C ALA A 695 -7.52 -17.13 -12.73
N ILE A 696 -8.50 -17.26 -11.82
CA ILE A 696 -8.82 -18.51 -11.14
C ILE A 696 -10.34 -18.65 -10.98
N GLU A 697 -10.92 -19.66 -11.61
CA GLU A 697 -12.35 -19.99 -11.51
C GLU A 697 -12.66 -21.03 -10.41
N ASN A 698 -13.95 -21.22 -10.12
CA ASN A 698 -14.49 -22.33 -9.33
C ASN A 698 -13.94 -22.40 -7.89
N LEU A 699 -13.75 -21.23 -7.25
CA LEU A 699 -13.38 -21.14 -5.83
C LEU A 699 -14.62 -20.87 -4.95
N VAL A 700 -14.58 -21.37 -3.71
CA VAL A 700 -15.56 -21.05 -2.66
C VAL A 700 -14.85 -20.45 -1.44
N VAL A 701 -15.40 -19.37 -0.91
CA VAL A 701 -14.85 -18.66 0.26
C VAL A 701 -15.10 -19.47 1.53
N THR A 702 -14.04 -19.88 2.21
CA THR A 702 -14.07 -20.76 3.38
C THR A 702 -14.07 -20.00 4.71
N ALA A 703 -13.40 -18.84 4.74
CA ALA A 703 -13.28 -17.95 5.89
C ALA A 703 -13.03 -16.50 5.46
N VAL A 704 -13.36 -15.53 6.32
CA VAL A 704 -13.08 -14.10 6.11
C VAL A 704 -12.33 -13.56 7.33
N GLY A 705 -11.28 -12.78 7.10
CA GLY A 705 -10.48 -12.10 8.12
C GLY A 705 -10.61 -10.58 8.08
N SER A 706 -9.74 -9.89 8.83
CA SER A 706 -9.77 -8.42 8.95
C SER A 706 -9.15 -7.66 7.76
N ASN A 707 -8.35 -8.35 6.93
CA ASN A 707 -7.55 -7.78 5.85
C ASN A 707 -7.51 -8.67 4.59
N GLY A 708 -8.41 -9.64 4.49
CA GLY A 708 -8.40 -10.67 3.45
C GLY A 708 -9.40 -11.79 3.73
N PHE A 709 -9.42 -12.80 2.87
CA PHE A 709 -10.25 -13.99 3.01
C PHE A 709 -9.50 -15.25 2.57
N TRP A 710 -10.03 -16.41 2.92
CA TRP A 710 -9.55 -17.70 2.42
C TRP A 710 -10.57 -18.31 1.49
N ALA A 711 -10.08 -18.95 0.43
CA ALA A 711 -10.89 -19.69 -0.52
C ALA A 711 -10.19 -21.01 -0.88
N GLN A 712 -10.98 -21.97 -1.37
CA GLN A 712 -10.47 -23.24 -1.90
C GLN A 712 -11.31 -23.68 -3.11
N THR A 713 -10.90 -24.73 -3.83
CA THR A 713 -11.74 -25.29 -4.91
C THR A 713 -13.13 -25.71 -4.43
N ASP A 714 -14.17 -25.36 -5.19
CA ASP A 714 -15.55 -25.82 -4.97
C ASP A 714 -15.72 -27.28 -5.45
N ALA A 715 -15.10 -28.20 -4.71
CA ALA A 715 -15.08 -29.62 -4.98
C ALA A 715 -15.44 -30.44 -3.74
N ASN A 716 -16.01 -31.64 -3.96
CA ASN A 716 -16.47 -32.54 -2.90
C ASN A 716 -15.93 -33.97 -3.07
N PRO A 717 -14.90 -34.39 -2.31
CA PRO A 717 -14.09 -33.55 -1.41
C PRO A 717 -13.25 -32.52 -2.19
N PRO A 718 -12.72 -31.48 -1.51
CA PRO A 718 -11.74 -30.59 -2.11
C PRO A 718 -10.48 -31.34 -2.55
N VAL A 719 -9.74 -30.76 -3.49
CA VAL A 719 -8.44 -31.31 -3.93
C VAL A 719 -7.34 -30.90 -2.96
N ASP A 720 -6.38 -31.78 -2.68
CA ASP A 720 -5.15 -31.43 -1.94
C ASP A 720 -4.45 -30.22 -2.62
N ASP A 721 -3.69 -29.43 -1.85
CA ASP A 721 -2.97 -28.22 -2.30
C ASP A 721 -3.86 -27.09 -2.88
N SER A 722 -5.19 -27.15 -2.71
CA SER A 722 -6.14 -26.25 -3.39
C SER A 722 -6.74 -25.10 -2.56
N GLY A 723 -6.11 -24.72 -1.45
CA GLY A 723 -6.52 -23.58 -0.60
C GLY A 723 -5.61 -22.37 -0.74
N VAL A 724 -6.12 -21.15 -0.51
CA VAL A 724 -5.33 -19.91 -0.61
C VAL A 724 -5.85 -18.79 0.28
N PHE A 725 -4.95 -17.88 0.65
CA PHE A 725 -5.28 -16.58 1.24
C PHE A 725 -5.27 -15.47 0.17
N ALA A 726 -6.32 -14.66 0.15
CA ALA A 726 -6.45 -13.49 -0.69
C ALA A 726 -6.39 -12.22 0.18
N PHE A 727 -5.33 -11.43 0.01
CA PHE A 727 -5.09 -10.21 0.76
C PHE A 727 -5.78 -9.00 0.12
N THR A 728 -6.68 -8.35 0.86
CA THR A 728 -7.46 -7.19 0.42
C THR A 728 -7.15 -5.91 1.19
N GLY A 729 -6.20 -5.95 2.14
CA GLY A 729 -5.78 -4.81 2.97
C GLY A 729 -6.80 -4.39 4.05
N ALA A 730 -8.09 -4.41 3.72
CA ALA A 730 -9.23 -4.20 4.61
C ALA A 730 -10.18 -5.42 4.59
N VAL A 731 -11.25 -5.37 5.40
CA VAL A 731 -12.29 -6.40 5.45
C VAL A 731 -12.96 -6.52 4.08
N PRO A 732 -12.93 -7.69 3.41
CA PRO A 732 -13.50 -7.86 2.09
C PRO A 732 -15.04 -7.93 2.13
N THR A 733 -15.67 -7.70 0.98
CA THR A 733 -17.14 -7.69 0.82
C THR A 733 -17.76 -9.07 0.61
N VAL A 734 -16.96 -10.08 0.26
CA VAL A 734 -17.37 -11.47 0.10
C VAL A 734 -17.66 -12.14 1.46
N LYS A 735 -18.46 -13.21 1.43
CA LYS A 735 -18.89 -13.97 2.61
C LYS A 735 -18.47 -15.43 2.52
N VAL A 736 -18.40 -16.07 3.68
CA VAL A 736 -18.22 -17.53 3.77
C VAL A 736 -19.38 -18.23 3.04
N GLY A 737 -19.06 -19.10 2.08
CA GLY A 737 -20.01 -19.77 1.19
C GLY A 737 -20.31 -19.02 -0.12
N ASP A 738 -19.75 -17.83 -0.36
CA ASP A 738 -19.79 -17.21 -1.69
C ASP A 738 -18.87 -17.99 -2.65
N GLY A 739 -19.40 -18.31 -3.83
CA GLY A 739 -18.65 -18.90 -4.94
C GLY A 739 -18.15 -17.79 -5.85
N ILE A 740 -16.86 -17.80 -6.19
CA ILE A 740 -16.16 -16.68 -6.80
C ILE A 740 -15.27 -17.10 -7.97
N THR A 741 -15.07 -16.14 -8.87
CA THR A 741 -14.03 -16.14 -9.89
C THR A 741 -13.07 -14.99 -9.60
N VAL A 742 -11.78 -15.30 -9.49
CA VAL A 742 -10.69 -14.33 -9.54
C VAL A 742 -10.49 -13.98 -11.01
N GLN A 743 -10.83 -12.75 -11.40
CA GLN A 743 -10.68 -12.30 -12.79
C GLN A 743 -9.25 -11.84 -13.08
N SER A 744 -8.58 -11.32 -12.06
CA SER A 744 -7.15 -11.01 -12.04
C SER A 744 -6.71 -10.95 -10.57
N ALA A 745 -5.51 -11.46 -10.27
CA ALA A 745 -4.80 -11.23 -9.03
C ALA A 745 -3.30 -11.45 -9.24
N MET A 746 -2.46 -10.59 -8.65
CA MET A 746 -1.02 -10.79 -8.55
C MET A 746 -0.71 -11.86 -7.50
N VAL A 747 0.05 -12.89 -7.87
CA VAL A 747 0.52 -13.95 -6.96
C VAL A 747 1.79 -13.48 -6.24
N SER A 748 1.78 -13.45 -4.91
CA SER A 748 2.93 -13.03 -4.09
C SER A 748 3.24 -14.00 -2.96
N LYS A 749 4.52 -14.10 -2.54
CA LYS A 749 4.92 -14.83 -1.34
C LYS A 749 5.17 -13.86 -0.18
N PHE A 750 4.37 -13.96 0.88
CA PHE A 750 4.48 -13.14 2.09
C PHE A 750 4.89 -14.01 3.29
N PHE A 751 6.07 -13.74 3.87
CA PHE A 751 6.70 -14.60 4.90
C PHE A 751 6.77 -16.11 4.54
N GLY A 752 6.82 -16.45 3.26
CA GLY A 752 6.84 -17.82 2.74
C GLY A 752 5.46 -18.44 2.50
N GLN A 753 4.36 -17.71 2.72
CA GLN A 753 3.02 -18.12 2.30
C GLN A 753 2.71 -17.57 0.90
N VAL A 754 2.36 -18.44 -0.05
CA VAL A 754 1.77 -18.03 -1.34
C VAL A 754 0.35 -17.49 -1.09
N GLN A 755 0.13 -16.24 -1.48
CA GLN A 755 -1.13 -15.50 -1.36
C GLN A 755 -1.48 -14.79 -2.68
N LEU A 756 -2.74 -14.38 -2.81
CA LEU A 756 -3.22 -13.51 -3.89
C LEU A 756 -3.30 -12.06 -3.42
N THR A 757 -2.97 -11.13 -4.31
CA THR A 757 -2.89 -9.68 -4.09
C THR A 757 -3.48 -8.92 -5.28
N GLN A 758 -3.77 -7.62 -5.14
CA GLN A 758 -4.32 -6.77 -6.22
C GLN A 758 -5.59 -7.34 -6.89
N LEU A 759 -6.46 -8.01 -6.12
CA LEU A 759 -7.53 -8.84 -6.68
C LEU A 759 -8.68 -8.06 -7.34
N VAL A 760 -9.05 -8.49 -8.55
CA VAL A 760 -10.33 -8.22 -9.22
C VAL A 760 -11.20 -9.47 -9.12
N LEU A 761 -12.37 -9.34 -8.48
CA LEU A 761 -13.22 -10.48 -8.10
C LEU A 761 -14.65 -10.36 -8.63
N LYS A 762 -15.19 -11.49 -9.09
CA LYS A 762 -16.60 -11.67 -9.43
C LYS A 762 -17.21 -12.70 -8.48
N VAL A 763 -18.36 -12.37 -7.90
CA VAL A 763 -19.17 -13.31 -7.12
C VAL A 763 -20.19 -13.94 -8.05
N ASP A 764 -20.08 -15.26 -8.22
CA ASP A 764 -20.90 -16.07 -9.13
C ASP A 764 -22.11 -16.67 -8.43
N SER A 765 -21.97 -17.01 -7.15
CA SER A 765 -23.01 -17.65 -6.34
C SER A 765 -22.82 -17.36 -4.84
N SER A 766 -23.81 -17.70 -4.03
CA SER A 766 -23.82 -17.49 -2.58
C SER A 766 -24.51 -18.66 -1.88
N GLU A 767 -24.14 -18.91 -0.62
CA GLU A 767 -24.68 -20.00 0.22
C GLU A 767 -24.32 -21.42 -0.27
N ASN A 768 -23.14 -21.60 -0.87
CA ASN A 768 -22.63 -22.92 -1.27
C ASN A 768 -22.23 -23.78 -0.05
N ASP A 769 -22.38 -25.10 -0.17
CA ASP A 769 -21.99 -26.07 0.87
C ASP A 769 -20.45 -26.12 1.02
N LEU A 770 -19.95 -26.14 2.26
CA LEU A 770 -18.51 -26.25 2.55
C LEU A 770 -18.13 -27.67 2.99
N PHE A 771 -17.12 -28.25 2.34
CA PHE A 771 -16.67 -29.63 2.56
C PHE A 771 -15.28 -29.68 3.23
N PRO A 772 -15.18 -29.63 4.57
CA PRO A 772 -13.88 -29.66 5.26
C PRO A 772 -13.20 -31.03 5.18
N ILE A 773 -11.88 -31.05 5.02
CA ILE A 773 -11.10 -32.30 4.99
C ILE A 773 -10.90 -32.84 6.41
N GLY A 774 -11.34 -34.09 6.65
CA GLY A 774 -11.23 -34.76 7.94
C GLY A 774 -9.83 -35.30 8.23
N LEU A 775 -9.12 -34.69 9.18
CA LEU A 775 -7.76 -35.05 9.60
C LEU A 775 -7.75 -35.74 10.97
N GLN A 776 -7.07 -36.89 11.07
CA GLN A 776 -6.85 -37.57 12.35
C GLN A 776 -5.66 -36.97 13.10
N ALA A 777 -5.73 -36.92 14.43
CA ALA A 777 -4.63 -36.43 15.29
C ALA A 777 -3.26 -37.11 15.02
N SER A 778 -3.25 -38.35 14.49
CA SER A 778 -2.05 -39.07 14.09
C SER A 778 -1.38 -38.58 12.79
N GLN A 779 -2.07 -37.81 11.96
CA GLN A 779 -1.53 -37.23 10.72
C GLN A 779 -0.80 -35.90 10.96
N LEU A 780 -1.21 -35.16 11.99
CA LEU A 780 -0.83 -33.76 12.22
C LEU A 780 0.69 -33.54 12.28
N GLY A 781 1.44 -34.44 12.93
CA GLY A 781 2.89 -34.30 13.05
C GLY A 781 3.66 -34.33 11.73
N ALA A 782 3.11 -34.95 10.67
CA ALA A 782 3.70 -34.90 9.34
C ALA A 782 3.32 -33.62 8.58
N ILE A 783 2.08 -33.16 8.76
CA ILE A 783 1.53 -31.94 8.15
C ILE A 783 2.25 -30.70 8.71
N VAL A 784 2.39 -30.62 10.04
CA VAL A 784 3.13 -29.55 10.74
C VAL A 784 4.62 -29.55 10.39
N GLN A 785 5.21 -30.71 10.06
CA GLN A 785 6.60 -30.78 9.61
C GLN A 785 6.82 -30.23 8.19
N ALA A 786 5.78 -30.19 7.35
CA ALA A 786 5.87 -29.60 6.00
C ALA A 786 5.82 -28.06 6.02
N GLY A 787 5.17 -27.47 7.04
CA GLY A 787 5.17 -26.01 7.25
C GLY A 787 4.31 -25.27 6.23
N SER A 788 4.90 -24.35 5.46
CA SER A 788 4.27 -23.70 4.30
C SER A 788 3.93 -24.70 3.20
N GLU A 789 4.75 -25.74 3.03
CA GLU A 789 4.63 -26.79 2.00
C GLU A 789 3.63 -27.90 2.39
N ALA A 790 2.70 -27.60 3.29
CA ALA A 790 1.69 -28.56 3.74
C ALA A 790 0.51 -28.58 2.76
N SER A 791 0.17 -29.74 2.20
CA SER A 791 -0.90 -29.90 1.18
C SER A 791 -2.34 -29.63 1.63
N PHE A 792 -2.51 -28.96 2.76
CA PHE A 792 -3.78 -28.41 3.26
C PHE A 792 -3.66 -26.93 3.67
N GLU A 793 -2.56 -26.23 3.33
CA GLU A 793 -2.38 -24.81 3.60
C GLU A 793 -3.44 -23.98 2.84
N GLY A 794 -4.03 -23.00 3.53
CA GLY A 794 -5.18 -22.23 3.06
C GLY A 794 -6.52 -22.99 3.03
N MET A 795 -6.55 -24.31 3.30
CA MET A 795 -7.75 -25.14 3.18
C MET A 795 -8.57 -25.25 4.47
N LEU A 796 -9.88 -25.49 4.32
CA LEU A 796 -10.77 -25.79 5.43
C LEU A 796 -10.65 -27.27 5.85
N VAL A 797 -10.27 -27.52 7.09
CA VAL A 797 -10.04 -28.87 7.64
C VAL A 797 -10.80 -29.08 8.94
N THR A 798 -11.16 -30.34 9.25
CA THR A 798 -11.71 -30.76 10.54
C THR A 798 -10.74 -31.75 11.21
N VAL A 799 -10.08 -31.32 12.27
CA VAL A 799 -9.19 -32.13 13.10
C VAL A 799 -9.99 -32.91 14.13
N LEU A 800 -9.87 -34.24 14.13
CA LEU A 800 -10.59 -35.16 15.00
C LEU A 800 -9.77 -35.54 16.24
N GLU A 801 -10.44 -35.55 17.39
CA GLU A 801 -9.93 -35.91 18.73
C GLU A 801 -8.59 -35.27 19.17
N PRO A 802 -8.30 -33.97 18.92
CA PRO A 802 -7.04 -33.37 19.34
C PRO A 802 -6.97 -33.15 20.87
N THR A 803 -5.82 -33.45 21.45
CA THR A 803 -5.46 -33.15 22.85
C THR A 803 -4.53 -31.92 22.92
N VAL A 804 -4.74 -31.04 23.89
CA VAL A 804 -3.85 -29.89 24.19
C VAL A 804 -2.55 -30.39 24.83
N LEU A 805 -1.42 -30.09 24.19
CA LEU A 805 -0.07 -30.38 24.71
C LEU A 805 0.48 -29.21 25.53
N ASN A 806 0.26 -27.97 25.06
CA ASN A 806 0.68 -26.75 25.74
C ASN A 806 -0.39 -25.66 25.63
N SER A 807 -0.95 -25.24 26.75
CA SER A 807 -1.96 -24.18 26.86
C SER A 807 -1.41 -22.76 26.73
N LYS A 808 -0.08 -22.60 26.73
CA LYS A 808 0.64 -21.33 26.54
C LYS A 808 1.94 -21.58 25.74
N PRO A 809 1.84 -21.87 24.43
CA PRO A 809 3.01 -21.83 23.56
C PRO A 809 3.63 -20.43 23.55
N VAL A 810 4.92 -20.34 23.24
CA VAL A 810 5.54 -19.04 22.98
C VAL A 810 5.16 -18.61 21.57
N GLY A 811 4.65 -17.39 21.40
CA GLY A 811 4.29 -16.80 20.11
C GLY A 811 5.42 -16.86 19.08
N GLY A 812 5.04 -16.76 17.81
CA GLY A 812 6.00 -16.71 16.70
C GLY A 812 6.83 -15.43 16.63
N ALA A 813 7.75 -15.39 15.66
CA ALA A 813 8.46 -14.16 15.37
C ALA A 813 7.47 -13.12 14.79
N GLY A 814 7.49 -11.90 15.32
CA GLY A 814 6.52 -10.85 14.96
C GLY A 814 5.08 -11.14 15.41
N ASP A 815 4.86 -12.11 16.29
CA ASP A 815 3.52 -12.48 16.75
C ASP A 815 3.12 -11.66 17.99
N THR A 816 2.37 -10.59 17.77
CA THR A 816 2.01 -9.59 18.80
C THR A 816 0.70 -9.90 19.52
N ASP A 817 -0.16 -10.77 18.97
CA ASP A 817 -1.46 -11.14 19.51
C ASP A 817 -1.49 -12.62 19.98
N ALA A 818 -0.32 -13.21 20.27
CA ALA A 818 -0.13 -14.60 20.74
C ALA A 818 -0.73 -14.93 22.13
N VAL A 819 -1.68 -14.12 22.60
CA VAL A 819 -2.67 -14.55 23.59
C VAL A 819 -3.58 -15.61 22.96
N ASN A 820 -4.25 -16.41 23.79
CA ASN A 820 -5.22 -17.42 23.36
C ASN A 820 -4.74 -18.57 22.46
N GLU A 821 -3.50 -18.57 21.95
CA GLU A 821 -2.95 -19.75 21.27
C GLU A 821 -2.85 -20.98 22.18
N VAL A 822 -3.11 -22.17 21.62
CA VAL A 822 -2.74 -23.45 22.25
C VAL A 822 -2.08 -24.42 21.25
N GLU A 823 -1.11 -25.19 21.73
CA GLU A 823 -0.46 -26.26 20.98
C GLU A 823 -1.24 -27.57 21.15
N LEU A 824 -1.69 -28.14 20.03
CA LEU A 824 -2.42 -29.39 19.94
C LEU A 824 -1.49 -30.58 19.65
N THR A 825 -2.06 -31.77 19.67
CA THR A 825 -1.39 -33.03 19.32
C THR A 825 -0.68 -32.93 17.97
N GLY A 826 0.59 -33.35 17.92
CA GLY A 826 1.41 -33.24 16.71
C GLY A 826 2.09 -31.88 16.50
N GLY A 827 1.89 -30.90 17.39
CA GLY A 827 2.53 -29.58 17.31
C GLY A 827 1.76 -28.53 16.49
N LEU A 828 0.54 -28.88 16.03
CA LEU A 828 -0.37 -27.95 15.35
C LEU A 828 -0.82 -26.88 16.35
N ARG A 829 -0.74 -25.59 16.00
CA ARG A 829 -1.31 -24.51 16.84
C ARG A 829 -2.79 -24.31 16.55
N LEU A 830 -3.51 -23.78 17.53
CA LEU A 830 -4.89 -23.33 17.43
C LEU A 830 -4.93 -21.86 17.85
N ASP A 831 -5.40 -20.97 16.97
CA ASP A 831 -5.21 -19.51 17.03
C ASP A 831 -6.55 -18.77 16.77
N ASP A 832 -6.77 -17.66 17.48
CA ASP A 832 -8.01 -16.86 17.42
C ASP A 832 -8.02 -15.75 16.35
N ALA A 833 -6.99 -15.65 15.50
CA ALA A 833 -6.78 -14.54 14.57
C ALA A 833 -7.88 -14.26 13.52
N ILE A 834 -8.88 -15.15 13.36
CA ILE A 834 -10.11 -14.90 12.55
C ILE A 834 -11.40 -15.07 13.35
N TRP A 835 -11.31 -15.33 14.64
CA TRP A 835 -12.45 -15.49 15.53
C TRP A 835 -13.12 -14.12 15.79
N PRO A 836 -14.46 -14.03 15.82
CA PRO A 836 -15.15 -12.77 16.08
C PRO A 836 -14.74 -12.18 17.45
N LYS A 837 -14.08 -11.02 17.46
CA LYS A 837 -13.52 -10.39 18.69
C LYS A 837 -14.60 -9.99 19.71
N ASP A 838 -15.89 -10.04 19.36
CA ASP A 838 -17.05 -9.86 20.26
C ASP A 838 -17.56 -11.18 20.90
N VAL A 839 -17.19 -12.33 20.34
CA VAL A 839 -17.49 -13.66 20.88
C VAL A 839 -16.31 -14.11 21.75
N PRO A 840 -16.50 -14.43 23.04
CA PRO A 840 -15.42 -14.97 23.86
C PRO A 840 -14.79 -16.20 23.22
N TYR A 841 -13.47 -16.15 22.99
CA TYR A 841 -12.71 -17.29 22.51
C TYR A 841 -12.72 -18.44 23.54
N LEU A 842 -12.22 -19.61 23.12
CA LEU A 842 -12.15 -20.85 23.90
C LEU A 842 -11.83 -20.60 25.38
N THR A 843 -12.64 -21.15 26.28
CA THR A 843 -12.40 -21.07 27.73
C THR A 843 -11.04 -21.70 28.03
N ALA A 844 -10.04 -20.85 28.31
CA ALA A 844 -8.60 -21.12 28.28
C ALA A 844 -8.23 -22.61 28.49
N PRO A 845 -8.05 -23.38 27.39
CA PRO A 845 -7.82 -24.83 27.46
C PRO A 845 -6.56 -25.16 28.27
N GLN A 846 -6.56 -26.28 29.00
CA GLN A 846 -5.44 -26.71 29.85
C GLN A 846 -4.72 -27.92 29.25
N ASN A 847 -3.47 -28.15 29.66
CA ASN A 847 -2.68 -29.31 29.19
C ASN A 847 -3.39 -30.62 29.56
N GLY A 848 -3.71 -31.44 28.54
CA GLY A 848 -4.51 -32.67 28.70
C GLY A 848 -6.02 -32.51 28.55
N ASP A 849 -6.51 -31.30 28.23
CA ASP A 849 -7.87 -31.13 27.71
C ASP A 849 -7.98 -31.67 26.28
N THR A 850 -9.19 -32.11 25.95
CA THR A 850 -9.50 -32.94 24.77
C THR A 850 -10.73 -32.39 24.07
N PHE A 851 -10.63 -32.15 22.77
CA PHE A 851 -11.78 -31.84 21.91
C PHE A 851 -12.27 -33.12 21.23
N GLY A 852 -13.54 -33.18 20.85
CA GLY A 852 -14.05 -34.22 19.93
C GLY A 852 -13.69 -33.90 18.48
N ALA A 853 -13.83 -32.63 18.08
CA ALA A 853 -13.40 -32.12 16.78
C ALA A 853 -13.16 -30.61 16.83
N ILE A 854 -12.28 -30.10 15.96
CA ILE A 854 -12.14 -28.68 15.67
C ILE A 854 -12.08 -28.50 14.16
N THR A 855 -12.93 -27.64 13.60
CA THR A 855 -12.88 -27.20 12.21
C THR A 855 -12.20 -25.84 12.11
N GLY A 856 -11.58 -25.53 10.98
CA GLY A 856 -10.96 -24.23 10.75
C GLY A 856 -10.13 -24.22 9.47
N VAL A 857 -9.63 -23.05 9.10
CA VAL A 857 -8.66 -22.95 8.01
C VAL A 857 -7.27 -23.25 8.55
N LEU A 858 -6.51 -24.09 7.85
CA LEU A 858 -5.12 -24.39 8.19
C LEU A 858 -4.20 -23.40 7.47
N ALA A 859 -3.50 -22.54 8.22
CA ALA A 859 -2.70 -21.44 7.66
C ALA A 859 -1.29 -21.38 8.23
N TRP A 860 -0.29 -21.10 7.40
CA TRP A 860 1.09 -20.88 7.82
C TRP A 860 1.29 -19.41 8.23
N ARG A 861 1.54 -19.15 9.53
CA ARG A 861 1.71 -17.78 10.08
C ARG A 861 2.78 -17.73 11.16
N ASN A 862 3.59 -16.66 11.16
CA ASN A 862 4.62 -16.37 12.18
C ASN A 862 5.65 -17.51 12.45
N GLY A 863 5.86 -18.38 11.46
CA GLY A 863 6.77 -19.53 11.55
C GLY A 863 6.13 -20.82 12.09
N TYR A 864 4.79 -20.88 12.19
CA TYR A 864 4.05 -22.07 12.62
C TYR A 864 2.85 -22.34 11.70
N LEU A 865 2.49 -23.61 11.58
CA LEU A 865 1.22 -24.01 10.99
C LEU A 865 0.13 -23.93 12.07
N LYS A 866 -0.92 -23.15 11.81
CA LYS A 866 -1.99 -22.83 12.75
C LYS A 866 -3.35 -23.23 12.19
N LEU A 867 -4.26 -23.70 13.04
CA LEU A 867 -5.67 -23.94 12.72
C LEU A 867 -6.51 -22.76 13.22
N LEU A 868 -7.30 -22.18 12.31
CA LEU A 868 -8.06 -20.96 12.51
C LEU A 868 -9.57 -21.26 12.49
N PRO A 869 -10.22 -21.53 13.64
CA PRO A 869 -11.67 -21.71 13.73
C PRO A 869 -12.40 -20.37 13.55
N ARG A 870 -13.53 -20.38 12.84
CA ARG A 870 -14.28 -19.16 12.45
C ARG A 870 -15.32 -18.73 13.49
N GLY A 871 -15.49 -19.51 14.56
CA GLY A 871 -16.44 -19.26 15.64
C GLY A 871 -16.85 -20.53 16.36
N THR A 872 -17.80 -20.41 17.30
CA THR A 872 -18.21 -21.50 18.21
C THR A 872 -18.80 -22.72 17.51
N ALA A 873 -19.36 -22.57 16.29
CA ALA A 873 -19.89 -23.69 15.50
C ALA A 873 -18.80 -24.65 14.99
N ASP A 874 -17.55 -24.19 14.87
CA ASP A 874 -16.42 -25.00 14.41
C ASP A 874 -15.83 -25.88 15.54
N VAL A 875 -16.25 -25.71 16.80
CA VAL A 875 -15.58 -26.30 17.99
C VAL A 875 -16.48 -27.28 18.73
N LEU A 876 -16.07 -28.55 18.77
CA LEU A 876 -16.71 -29.61 19.56
C LEU A 876 -15.81 -30.01 20.73
N TYR A 877 -16.12 -29.53 21.94
CA TYR A 877 -15.43 -29.93 23.18
C TYR A 877 -15.68 -31.41 23.53
N GLY A 878 -14.69 -32.06 24.15
CA GLY A 878 -14.80 -33.44 24.64
C GLY A 878 -15.30 -33.57 26.09
N ASP A 879 -15.34 -34.81 26.59
CA ASP A 879 -15.88 -35.17 27.91
C ASP A 879 -15.27 -34.35 29.07
N ALA A 880 -16.14 -33.70 29.84
CA ALA A 880 -15.74 -32.88 30.98
C ALA A 880 -15.32 -33.73 32.19
N LYS A 881 -14.22 -33.31 32.84
CA LYS A 881 -13.55 -34.01 33.94
C LYS A 881 -13.64 -33.19 35.22
N ALA A 882 -13.66 -33.81 36.40
CA ALA A 882 -13.68 -33.05 37.65
C ALA A 882 -12.39 -32.23 37.83
N LYS A 883 -12.49 -30.91 38.01
CA LYS A 883 -11.34 -29.99 38.15
C LYS A 883 -10.93 -29.81 39.61
N ALA A 884 -11.87 -29.39 40.46
CA ALA A 884 -11.68 -29.12 41.89
C ALA A 884 -13.01 -29.24 42.66
N LEU A 885 -12.93 -29.44 43.99
CA LEU A 885 -13.99 -29.07 44.93
C LEU A 885 -13.52 -27.81 45.67
N SER A 886 -14.39 -26.81 45.77
CA SER A 886 -14.03 -25.49 46.33
C SER A 886 -15.15 -24.93 47.23
N PRO A 887 -14.84 -24.38 48.42
CA PRO A 887 -13.53 -24.40 49.08
C PRO A 887 -13.05 -25.81 49.47
N ALA A 888 -11.74 -25.95 49.71
CA ALA A 888 -11.12 -27.23 50.08
C ALA A 888 -11.43 -27.68 51.52
N ILE A 889 -11.88 -26.76 52.39
CA ILE A 889 -12.38 -27.04 53.74
C ILE A 889 -13.68 -26.26 53.91
N VAL A 890 -14.77 -26.94 54.30
CA VAL A 890 -16.10 -26.36 54.50
C VAL A 890 -16.79 -26.96 55.72
N PHE A 891 -17.82 -26.29 56.22
CA PHE A 891 -18.48 -26.65 57.48
C PHE A 891 -20.00 -26.86 57.32
N GLN A 892 -20.58 -27.69 58.18
CA GLN A 892 -22.03 -27.88 58.33
C GLN A 892 -22.38 -28.06 59.82
N ARG A 893 -23.64 -27.82 60.23
CA ARG A 893 -24.10 -28.11 61.61
C ARG A 893 -24.81 -29.47 61.69
N VAL A 894 -24.71 -30.11 62.85
CA VAL A 894 -25.44 -31.36 63.15
C VAL A 894 -26.95 -31.17 62.95
N GLY A 895 -27.59 -32.08 62.22
CA GLY A 895 -29.03 -32.10 61.95
C GLY A 895 -29.50 -31.03 60.95
N LYS A 896 -28.60 -30.42 60.16
CA LYS A 896 -28.98 -29.54 59.04
C LYS A 896 -28.73 -30.24 57.70
N ILE A 897 -29.49 -29.81 56.70
CA ILE A 897 -29.42 -30.26 55.31
C ILE A 897 -29.40 -29.02 54.43
N GLY A 898 -28.45 -28.96 53.49
CA GLY A 898 -28.31 -27.88 52.52
C GLY A 898 -26.85 -27.44 52.34
N ALA A 899 -26.68 -26.23 51.82
CA ALA A 899 -25.38 -25.61 51.58
C ALA A 899 -24.49 -25.56 52.84
N THR A 900 -23.19 -25.63 52.61
CA THR A 900 -22.14 -25.43 53.63
C THR A 900 -21.95 -23.96 53.98
N PHE A 901 -21.14 -23.70 55.01
CA PHE A 901 -20.74 -22.37 55.43
C PHE A 901 -19.22 -22.31 55.77
N PRO A 902 -18.59 -21.12 55.82
CA PRO A 902 -19.15 -19.80 55.45
C PRO A 902 -19.54 -19.72 53.97
N GLU A 903 -18.84 -20.46 53.12
CA GLU A 903 -19.09 -20.55 51.68
C GLU A 903 -19.78 -21.87 51.26
N VAL A 904 -20.48 -21.82 50.14
CA VAL A 904 -21.15 -22.96 49.51
C VAL A 904 -20.14 -23.82 48.75
N LEU A 905 -20.06 -25.10 49.10
CA LEU A 905 -19.22 -26.09 48.42
C LEU A 905 -19.67 -26.27 46.97
N ARG A 906 -18.73 -26.19 46.04
CA ARG A 906 -18.94 -26.35 44.59
C ARG A 906 -18.03 -27.38 43.99
N ILE A 907 -18.54 -28.13 43.03
CA ILE A 907 -17.73 -28.86 42.04
C ILE A 907 -17.42 -27.93 40.86
N GLU A 908 -16.16 -27.93 40.42
CA GLU A 908 -15.72 -27.35 39.15
C GLU A 908 -15.41 -28.46 38.14
N LEU A 909 -15.72 -28.24 36.86
CA LEU A 909 -15.31 -29.07 35.72
C LEU A 909 -14.08 -28.48 35.01
N SER A 910 -13.36 -29.31 34.23
CA SER A 910 -12.23 -28.89 33.39
C SER A 910 -12.65 -27.95 32.28
N ASN A 911 -13.73 -28.29 31.61
CA ASN A 911 -14.30 -27.63 30.44
C ASN A 911 -15.82 -27.77 30.47
N ALA A 912 -16.51 -26.93 29.71
CA ALA A 912 -17.94 -27.11 29.47
C ALA A 912 -18.14 -28.28 28.50
N SER A 913 -19.09 -29.17 28.82
CA SER A 913 -19.51 -30.24 27.90
C SER A 913 -20.69 -29.79 27.03
N GLY A 914 -20.75 -30.31 25.79
CA GLY A 914 -21.91 -30.19 24.91
C GLY A 914 -23.13 -31.00 25.38
N SER A 915 -22.96 -31.90 26.36
CA SER A 915 -24.03 -32.64 27.03
C SER A 915 -24.05 -32.37 28.53
N ALA A 916 -25.12 -32.81 29.21
CA ALA A 916 -25.09 -32.88 30.67
C ALA A 916 -23.95 -33.80 31.13
N THR A 917 -23.32 -33.45 32.26
CA THR A 917 -22.19 -34.17 32.87
C THR A 917 -22.59 -34.67 34.25
N GLU A 918 -22.58 -35.98 34.44
CA GLU A 918 -22.90 -36.61 35.73
C GLU A 918 -21.67 -36.64 36.65
N VAL A 919 -21.83 -36.14 37.88
CA VAL A 919 -20.80 -36.16 38.92
C VAL A 919 -21.22 -37.12 40.04
N THR A 920 -20.47 -38.18 40.28
CA THR A 920 -20.70 -39.07 41.44
C THR A 920 -20.14 -38.46 42.72
N LEU A 921 -20.91 -38.47 43.81
CA LEU A 921 -20.55 -37.91 45.11
C LEU A 921 -20.50 -38.99 46.20
N GLU A 922 -19.37 -39.09 46.92
CA GLU A 922 -19.15 -40.11 47.96
C GLU A 922 -18.58 -39.48 49.25
N SER A 923 -19.11 -39.88 50.41
CA SER A 923 -18.58 -39.50 51.74
C SER A 923 -17.60 -40.55 52.27
N SER A 924 -16.51 -40.12 52.93
CA SER A 924 -15.61 -41.03 53.64
C SER A 924 -16.20 -41.58 54.94
N ASP A 925 -17.17 -40.89 55.55
CA ASP A 925 -17.91 -41.36 56.72
C ASP A 925 -19.36 -40.85 56.73
N ASP A 926 -20.25 -41.72 56.27
CA ASP A 926 -21.70 -41.57 56.21
C ASP A 926 -22.36 -41.35 57.60
N ALA A 927 -21.65 -41.59 58.71
CA ALA A 927 -22.12 -41.27 60.06
C ALA A 927 -21.80 -39.82 60.49
N VAL A 928 -20.86 -39.16 59.82
CA VAL A 928 -20.50 -37.75 60.05
C VAL A 928 -21.25 -36.84 59.08
N MET A 929 -21.14 -37.09 57.77
CA MET A 929 -21.80 -36.28 56.72
C MET A 929 -22.24 -37.12 55.52
N LYS A 930 -23.19 -36.61 54.75
CA LYS A 930 -23.62 -37.18 53.46
C LYS A 930 -23.86 -36.10 52.41
N PRO A 931 -23.58 -36.34 51.13
CA PRO A 931 -24.15 -35.53 50.06
C PRO A 931 -25.67 -35.79 49.96
N VAL A 932 -26.46 -34.75 49.67
CA VAL A 932 -27.93 -34.87 49.54
C VAL A 932 -28.33 -35.72 48.32
N VAL A 933 -27.46 -35.79 47.31
CA VAL A 933 -27.60 -36.68 46.15
C VAL A 933 -26.31 -37.46 45.94
N ALA A 934 -26.41 -38.76 45.61
CA ALA A 934 -25.25 -39.58 45.26
C ALA A 934 -24.71 -39.30 43.83
N THR A 935 -25.48 -38.57 43.01
CA THR A 935 -25.08 -38.16 41.67
C THR A 935 -25.70 -36.78 41.37
N LEU A 936 -24.89 -35.87 40.84
CA LEU A 936 -25.22 -34.49 40.53
C LEU A 936 -25.03 -34.24 39.03
N SER A 937 -26.13 -34.00 38.32
CA SER A 937 -26.14 -33.68 36.89
C SER A 937 -25.86 -32.20 36.67
N ILE A 938 -24.70 -31.87 36.11
CA ILE A 938 -24.33 -30.52 35.66
C ILE A 938 -24.87 -30.33 34.22
N PRO A 939 -25.68 -29.28 33.92
CA PRO A 939 -26.21 -29.05 32.57
C PRO A 939 -25.12 -28.82 31.51
N ALA A 940 -25.46 -29.09 30.24
CA ALA A 940 -24.62 -28.72 29.10
C ALA A 940 -24.27 -27.23 29.13
N GLY A 941 -23.02 -26.88 28.80
CA GLY A 941 -22.50 -25.51 28.87
C GLY A 941 -22.12 -25.01 30.27
N ALA A 942 -22.50 -25.69 31.36
CA ALA A 942 -22.17 -25.25 32.71
C ALA A 942 -20.81 -25.79 33.20
N LEU A 943 -20.03 -24.95 33.90
CA LEU A 943 -18.71 -25.29 34.44
C LEU A 943 -18.72 -25.68 35.93
N THR A 944 -19.77 -25.33 36.66
CA THR A 944 -19.85 -25.50 38.13
C THR A 944 -21.25 -25.90 38.58
N ALA A 945 -21.33 -26.51 39.77
CA ALA A 945 -22.58 -26.72 40.49
C ALA A 945 -22.36 -26.73 42.02
N ASP A 946 -23.36 -26.22 42.74
CA ASP A 946 -23.40 -26.17 44.21
C ASP A 946 -23.76 -27.56 44.77
N ILE A 947 -23.19 -27.92 45.93
CA ILE A 947 -23.39 -29.22 46.58
C ILE A 947 -24.02 -29.04 47.97
N ASP A 948 -25.28 -29.45 48.09
CA ASP A 948 -25.96 -29.60 49.39
C ASP A 948 -25.50 -30.87 50.12
N ILE A 949 -25.32 -30.76 51.44
CA ILE A 949 -24.94 -31.88 52.31
C ILE A 949 -25.82 -31.97 53.58
N GLU A 950 -25.96 -33.17 54.13
CA GLU A 950 -26.51 -33.44 55.46
C GLU A 950 -25.37 -33.58 56.48
N GLY A 951 -25.42 -32.80 57.56
CA GLY A 951 -24.55 -32.96 58.73
C GLY A 951 -25.18 -33.95 59.71
N VAL A 952 -24.66 -35.18 59.78
CA VAL A 952 -25.28 -36.30 60.54
C VAL A 952 -24.84 -36.32 62.00
N SER A 953 -23.53 -36.17 62.27
CA SER A 953 -22.99 -36.04 63.63
C SER A 953 -21.66 -35.28 63.64
N ALA A 954 -21.28 -34.71 64.79
CA ALA A 954 -20.11 -33.85 64.88
C ALA A 954 -18.80 -34.64 64.67
N GLY A 955 -17.94 -34.15 63.77
CA GLY A 955 -16.74 -34.84 63.32
C GLY A 955 -16.18 -34.26 62.02
N GLU A 956 -15.22 -34.95 61.41
CA GLU A 956 -14.62 -34.60 60.13
C GLU A 956 -14.73 -35.78 59.15
N ALA A 957 -15.05 -35.49 57.89
CA ALA A 957 -15.11 -36.44 56.79
C ALA A 957 -14.67 -35.79 55.48
N THR A 958 -14.31 -36.58 54.47
CA THR A 958 -13.94 -36.09 53.14
C THR A 958 -15.07 -36.39 52.17
N LEU A 959 -15.56 -35.36 51.46
CA LEU A 959 -16.39 -35.56 50.28
C LEU A 959 -15.48 -35.77 49.07
N SER A 960 -15.75 -36.80 48.29
CA SER A 960 -15.14 -37.07 46.99
C SER A 960 -16.16 -36.80 45.87
N ALA A 961 -15.74 -36.11 44.82
CA ALA A 961 -16.53 -35.89 43.61
C ALA A 961 -15.78 -36.42 42.37
N THR A 962 -16.47 -37.21 41.54
CA THR A 962 -15.86 -37.88 40.37
C THR A 962 -16.64 -37.59 39.09
N ALA A 963 -15.95 -37.09 38.07
CA ALA A 963 -16.45 -36.87 36.71
C ALA A 963 -15.32 -37.03 35.67
N GLY A 964 -15.64 -37.53 34.47
CA GLY A 964 -14.65 -37.79 33.41
C GLY A 964 -13.51 -38.71 33.82
N GLY A 965 -13.74 -39.64 34.76
CA GLY A 965 -12.72 -40.54 35.31
C GLY A 965 -11.72 -39.90 36.28
N LYS A 966 -11.83 -38.60 36.58
CA LYS A 966 -11.00 -37.90 37.58
C LYS A 966 -11.81 -37.67 38.86
N THR A 967 -11.18 -37.90 40.01
CA THR A 967 -11.74 -37.65 41.34
C THR A 967 -11.04 -36.45 42.00
N VAL A 968 -11.80 -35.64 42.72
CA VAL A 968 -11.34 -34.49 43.52
C VAL A 968 -12.01 -34.54 44.90
N THR A 969 -11.42 -33.90 45.90
CA THR A 969 -11.82 -34.05 47.32
C THR A 969 -11.85 -32.72 48.06
N ALA A 970 -12.81 -32.55 48.98
CA ALA A 970 -12.82 -31.48 49.98
C ALA A 970 -13.10 -32.05 51.38
N SER A 971 -12.51 -31.42 52.39
CA SER A 971 -12.74 -31.76 53.80
C SER A 971 -13.98 -31.05 54.33
N VAL A 972 -14.84 -31.81 55.00
CA VAL A 972 -16.10 -31.33 55.58
C VAL A 972 -16.08 -31.58 57.07
N ARG A 973 -16.19 -30.50 57.85
CA ARG A 973 -16.29 -30.58 59.32
C ARG A 973 -17.70 -30.27 59.79
N VAL A 974 -18.31 -31.22 60.49
CA VAL A 974 -19.65 -31.07 61.07
C VAL A 974 -19.51 -30.63 62.52
N LEU A 975 -20.17 -29.53 62.88
CA LEU A 975 -20.11 -28.86 64.17
C LEU A 975 -21.45 -28.96 64.91
N ASN A 976 -21.43 -28.95 66.24
CA ASN A 976 -22.64 -28.72 67.04
C ASN A 976 -23.06 -27.23 66.93
N ASP A 977 -24.33 -26.93 67.22
CA ASP A 977 -24.82 -25.54 67.28
C ASP A 977 -24.20 -24.75 68.46
N GLU A 978 -23.64 -25.43 69.46
CA GLU A 978 -23.00 -24.87 70.68
C GLU A 978 -21.45 -24.88 70.63
N ASP A 979 -20.81 -25.31 69.54
CA ASP A 979 -19.35 -25.34 69.44
C ASP A 979 -18.78 -23.91 69.29
N GLU A 980 -18.25 -23.34 70.38
CA GLU A 980 -17.51 -22.07 70.36
C GLU A 980 -16.05 -22.26 69.88
N PRO A 981 -15.58 -21.50 68.87
CA PRO A 981 -14.20 -21.57 68.40
C PRO A 981 -13.25 -20.70 69.22
N THR A 982 -11.96 -20.99 69.15
CA THR A 982 -10.89 -20.12 69.67
C THR A 982 -10.43 -19.12 68.62
N VAL A 983 -9.93 -17.95 69.05
CA VAL A 983 -9.19 -17.04 68.17
C VAL A 983 -7.90 -17.72 67.70
N VAL A 984 -7.50 -17.51 66.44
CA VAL A 984 -6.28 -18.09 65.85
C VAL A 984 -5.32 -17.02 65.35
N ALA A 985 -5.82 -15.96 64.70
CA ALA A 985 -4.96 -14.86 64.26
C ALA A 985 -5.69 -13.51 64.27
N VAL A 986 -4.93 -12.45 64.53
CA VAL A 986 -5.24 -11.09 64.07
C VAL A 986 -4.35 -10.83 62.85
N SER A 987 -4.97 -10.51 61.71
CA SER A 987 -4.29 -10.20 60.45
C SER A 987 -4.31 -8.70 60.20
N PRO A 988 -3.23 -8.08 59.69
CA PRO A 988 -1.88 -8.64 59.55
C PRO A 988 -1.24 -8.88 60.93
N ALA A 989 -0.46 -9.97 61.07
CA ALA A 989 0.19 -10.34 62.33
C ALA A 989 1.30 -9.37 62.79
N ALA A 990 1.86 -8.60 61.86
CA ALA A 990 2.70 -7.45 62.15
C ALA A 990 2.53 -6.40 61.04
N VAL A 991 2.49 -5.11 61.40
CA VAL A 991 2.33 -4.01 60.43
C VAL A 991 2.99 -2.71 60.90
N ASN A 992 3.36 -1.85 59.96
CA ASN A 992 3.81 -0.50 60.24
C ASN A 992 2.64 0.47 59.97
N LEU A 993 2.18 1.20 60.99
CA LEU A 993 1.25 2.33 60.81
C LEU A 993 2.02 3.64 60.95
N VAL A 994 1.65 4.64 60.14
CA VAL A 994 2.17 6.01 60.30
C VAL A 994 1.47 6.69 61.48
N VAL A 995 2.19 7.55 62.21
CA VAL A 995 1.63 8.36 63.32
C VAL A 995 0.29 9.02 62.95
N GLY A 996 -0.72 8.83 63.79
CA GLY A 996 -2.07 9.37 63.61
C GLY A 996 -2.97 8.66 62.59
N ASN A 997 -2.45 7.74 61.78
CA ASN A 997 -3.26 7.01 60.77
C ASN A 997 -3.98 5.79 61.36
N SER A 998 -5.03 5.36 60.66
CA SER A 998 -5.77 4.13 60.94
C SER A 998 -5.41 3.01 59.95
N GLY A 999 -5.51 1.75 60.40
CA GLY A 999 -5.46 0.56 59.55
C GLY A 999 -6.61 -0.40 59.88
N GLU A 1000 -7.01 -1.21 58.90
CA GLU A 1000 -7.93 -2.33 59.08
C GLU A 1000 -7.19 -3.57 59.58
N PHE A 1001 -7.87 -4.37 60.40
CA PHE A 1001 -7.38 -5.64 60.91
C PHE A 1001 -8.51 -6.67 60.92
N ASP A 1002 -8.24 -7.91 60.54
CA ASP A 1002 -9.18 -9.01 60.63
C ASP A 1002 -8.87 -9.89 61.83
N VAL A 1003 -9.86 -10.20 62.67
CA VAL A 1003 -9.77 -11.33 63.60
C VAL A 1003 -10.34 -12.58 62.97
N SER A 1004 -9.67 -13.72 63.17
CA SER A 1004 -10.07 -15.03 62.64
C SER A 1004 -10.09 -16.11 63.72
N VAL A 1005 -11.02 -17.05 63.59
CA VAL A 1005 -11.29 -18.13 64.55
C VAL A 1005 -11.12 -19.52 63.93
N ALA A 1006 -10.86 -20.53 64.76
CA ALA A 1006 -10.43 -21.87 64.35
C ALA A 1006 -11.45 -22.67 63.49
N PHE A 1007 -12.72 -22.29 63.56
CA PHE A 1007 -13.85 -22.82 62.79
C PHE A 1007 -15.04 -21.86 62.97
N PRO A 1008 -16.11 -21.92 62.17
CA PRO A 1008 -17.07 -20.83 62.11
C PRO A 1008 -17.91 -20.66 63.40
N ALA A 1009 -18.12 -19.39 63.79
CA ALA A 1009 -18.80 -19.00 65.02
C ALA A 1009 -20.21 -19.62 65.15
N PRO A 1010 -20.72 -19.89 66.37
CA PRO A 1010 -22.07 -20.42 66.60
C PRO A 1010 -23.15 -19.61 65.89
N VAL A 1011 -24.32 -20.20 65.64
CA VAL A 1011 -25.41 -19.56 64.85
C VAL A 1011 -25.89 -18.21 65.44
N ALA A 1012 -25.64 -17.95 66.74
CA ALA A 1012 -25.93 -16.68 67.40
C ALA A 1012 -24.85 -15.58 67.22
N GLY A 1013 -23.72 -15.90 66.57
CA GLY A 1013 -22.50 -15.08 66.53
C GLY A 1013 -21.57 -15.34 67.73
N MET A 1014 -20.34 -14.82 67.66
CA MET A 1014 -19.35 -14.87 68.73
C MET A 1014 -18.70 -13.49 68.94
N THR A 1015 -18.64 -13.02 70.19
CA THR A 1015 -17.93 -11.79 70.54
C THR A 1015 -16.47 -12.11 70.84
N VAL A 1016 -15.55 -11.37 70.21
CA VAL A 1016 -14.13 -11.37 70.55
C VAL A 1016 -13.78 -10.05 71.23
N SER A 1017 -13.20 -10.12 72.42
CA SER A 1017 -12.73 -8.91 73.12
C SER A 1017 -11.36 -8.49 72.59
N LEU A 1018 -11.17 -7.18 72.45
CA LEU A 1018 -9.98 -6.55 71.87
C LEU A 1018 -9.30 -5.63 72.89
N SER A 1019 -7.98 -5.72 72.99
CA SER A 1019 -7.18 -4.84 73.85
C SER A 1019 -5.95 -4.31 73.14
N TYR A 1020 -5.48 -3.13 73.58
CA TYR A 1020 -4.52 -2.31 72.85
C TYR A 1020 -3.41 -1.81 73.77
N THR A 1021 -2.18 -1.85 73.29
CA THR A 1021 -1.00 -1.25 73.96
C THR A 1021 -0.35 -0.18 73.07
N GLY A 1022 0.66 0.53 73.58
CA GLY A 1022 1.43 1.50 72.78
C GLY A 1022 0.70 2.79 72.40
N GLY A 1023 -0.49 3.05 72.94
CA GLY A 1023 -1.32 4.22 72.60
C GLY A 1023 -2.23 4.03 71.40
N LEU A 1024 -2.29 2.82 70.82
CA LEU A 1024 -3.29 2.43 69.81
C LEU A 1024 -4.72 2.57 70.36
N THR A 1025 -5.68 2.88 69.49
CA THR A 1025 -7.10 2.97 69.84
C THR A 1025 -8.00 2.27 68.81
N GLY A 1026 -9.02 1.56 69.28
CA GLY A 1026 -9.95 0.78 68.46
C GLY A 1026 -11.18 0.34 69.26
N PRO A 1027 -12.11 -0.44 68.67
CA PRO A 1027 -13.28 -0.97 69.39
C PRO A 1027 -12.86 -1.95 70.50
N ALA A 1028 -13.59 -1.98 71.61
CA ALA A 1028 -13.28 -2.85 72.76
C ALA A 1028 -13.67 -4.32 72.54
N ASP A 1029 -14.60 -4.59 71.63
CA ASP A 1029 -15.07 -5.91 71.23
C ASP A 1029 -15.43 -5.88 69.74
N VAL A 1030 -15.30 -7.02 69.05
CA VAL A 1030 -15.78 -7.22 67.68
C VAL A 1030 -16.69 -8.45 67.61
N MET A 1031 -17.72 -8.39 66.77
CA MET A 1031 -18.75 -9.41 66.63
C MET A 1031 -18.51 -10.21 65.34
N ILE A 1032 -18.10 -11.47 65.48
CA ILE A 1032 -18.10 -12.44 64.37
C ILE A 1032 -19.54 -12.92 64.19
N ALA A 1033 -20.07 -12.79 62.97
CA ALA A 1033 -21.44 -13.21 62.68
C ALA A 1033 -21.59 -14.74 62.69
N GLY A 1034 -22.81 -15.23 62.90
CA GLY A 1034 -23.04 -16.66 63.02
C GLY A 1034 -22.72 -17.40 61.72
N ASN A 1035 -21.94 -18.49 61.85
CA ASN A 1035 -21.34 -19.27 60.76
C ASN A 1035 -20.24 -18.56 59.93
N GLU A 1036 -19.70 -17.41 60.38
CA GLU A 1036 -18.50 -16.79 59.79
C GLU A 1036 -17.18 -17.24 60.46
N LEU A 1037 -16.07 -17.13 59.73
CA LEU A 1037 -14.71 -17.44 60.22
C LEU A 1037 -13.95 -16.25 60.83
N GLY A 1038 -14.49 -15.03 60.74
CA GLY A 1038 -13.80 -13.82 61.20
C GLY A 1038 -14.63 -12.54 61.09
N ALA A 1039 -14.02 -11.42 61.46
CA ALA A 1039 -14.59 -10.07 61.32
C ALA A 1039 -13.49 -9.00 61.30
N SER A 1040 -13.68 -7.97 60.46
CA SER A 1040 -12.79 -6.82 60.31
C SER A 1040 -13.06 -5.72 61.36
N PHE A 1041 -12.02 -5.01 61.77
CA PHE A 1041 -12.10 -3.87 62.69
C PHE A 1041 -10.95 -2.87 62.49
N THR A 1042 -11.22 -1.58 62.67
CA THR A 1042 -10.25 -0.50 62.49
C THR A 1042 -9.47 -0.18 63.78
N VAL A 1043 -8.16 0.05 63.67
CA VAL A 1043 -7.29 0.51 64.77
C VAL A 1043 -6.49 1.74 64.34
N THR A 1044 -6.41 2.75 65.22
CA THR A 1044 -5.76 4.05 64.96
C THR A 1044 -4.51 4.23 65.81
N ALA A 1045 -3.42 4.66 65.17
CA ALA A 1045 -2.13 4.94 65.78
C ALA A 1045 -2.10 6.28 66.54
N PRO A 1046 -1.30 6.41 67.61
CA PRO A 1046 -1.08 7.68 68.31
C PRO A 1046 -0.26 8.66 67.46
N SER A 1047 -0.19 9.91 67.90
CA SER A 1047 0.55 11.00 67.25
C SER A 1047 2.07 11.00 67.49
N GLU A 1048 2.63 9.94 68.09
CA GLU A 1048 4.06 9.79 68.39
C GLU A 1048 4.56 8.41 67.93
N ALA A 1049 5.78 8.36 67.41
CA ALA A 1049 6.39 7.12 66.93
C ALA A 1049 6.74 6.16 68.09
N GLY A 1050 6.65 4.85 67.84
CA GLY A 1050 6.80 3.84 68.88
C GLY A 1050 6.37 2.45 68.43
N SER A 1051 5.79 1.67 69.33
CA SER A 1051 5.19 0.37 69.01
C SER A 1051 4.07 0.02 69.98
N GLY A 1052 3.11 -0.77 69.51
CA GLY A 1052 1.99 -1.29 70.27
C GLY A 1052 1.61 -2.70 69.85
N THR A 1053 0.59 -3.25 70.50
CA THR A 1053 0.08 -4.59 70.24
C THR A 1053 -1.43 -4.55 70.32
N ILE A 1054 -2.08 -5.18 69.35
CA ILE A 1054 -3.49 -5.54 69.38
C ILE A 1054 -3.55 -6.98 69.89
N THR A 1055 -4.33 -7.24 70.93
CA THR A 1055 -4.61 -8.61 71.41
C THR A 1055 -6.09 -8.87 71.28
N ALA A 1056 -6.45 -9.96 70.60
CA ALA A 1056 -7.82 -10.44 70.44
C ALA A 1056 -7.99 -11.76 71.20
N SER A 1057 -8.97 -11.81 72.11
CA SER A 1057 -9.10 -12.89 73.10
C SER A 1057 -10.53 -13.46 73.09
N ALA A 1058 -10.67 -14.75 72.74
CA ALA A 1058 -11.95 -15.48 72.80
C ALA A 1058 -11.74 -17.00 72.79
N GLY A 1059 -12.70 -17.75 73.34
CA GLY A 1059 -12.62 -19.22 73.50
C GLY A 1059 -11.58 -19.70 74.52
N GLY A 1060 -10.86 -18.78 75.17
CA GLY A 1060 -9.77 -19.07 76.14
C GLY A 1060 -8.36 -18.95 75.57
N GLU A 1061 -8.22 -18.69 74.27
CA GLU A 1061 -6.95 -18.39 73.59
C GLU A 1061 -6.86 -16.89 73.24
N GLU A 1062 -5.64 -16.42 72.96
CA GLU A 1062 -5.36 -15.05 72.53
C GLU A 1062 -4.48 -15.05 71.27
N ALA A 1063 -4.84 -14.22 70.29
CA ALA A 1063 -3.98 -13.90 69.15
C ALA A 1063 -3.54 -12.44 69.20
N THR A 1064 -2.34 -12.15 68.70
CA THR A 1064 -1.77 -10.79 68.71
C THR A 1064 -1.33 -10.33 67.32
N SER A 1065 -1.42 -9.01 67.12
CA SER A 1065 -0.76 -8.29 66.03
C SER A 1065 0.16 -7.21 66.60
N THR A 1066 1.41 -7.17 66.14
CA THR A 1066 2.37 -6.14 66.54
C THR A 1066 2.38 -4.96 65.57
N VAL A 1067 2.04 -3.77 66.08
CA VAL A 1067 2.01 -2.53 65.30
C VAL A 1067 3.26 -1.72 65.62
N THR A 1068 4.11 -1.49 64.63
CA THR A 1068 5.18 -0.48 64.72
C THR A 1068 4.62 0.86 64.26
N ILE A 1069 4.85 1.93 65.01
CA ILE A 1069 4.31 3.26 64.73
C ILE A 1069 5.46 4.12 64.23
N VAL A 1070 5.48 4.44 62.93
CA VAL A 1070 6.60 5.09 62.24
C VAL A 1070 6.31 6.57 61.93
N ALA A 1071 7.36 7.38 61.86
CA ALA A 1071 7.27 8.69 61.23
C ALA A 1071 7.27 8.54 59.70
N LEU A 1072 6.56 9.41 58.99
CA LEU A 1072 6.48 9.35 57.52
C LEU A 1072 7.85 9.49 56.84
N SER A 1073 8.78 10.21 57.48
CA SER A 1073 10.17 10.41 57.05
C SER A 1073 11.02 9.14 56.97
N ASP A 1074 10.58 8.07 57.64
CA ASP A 1074 11.40 6.86 57.84
C ASP A 1074 10.96 5.72 56.89
N VAL A 1075 10.06 6.03 55.96
CA VAL A 1075 9.43 5.06 55.06
C VAL A 1075 9.95 5.23 53.63
N SER A 1076 10.35 4.12 53.01
CA SER A 1076 10.90 4.10 51.65
C SER A 1076 10.51 2.82 50.90
N LEU A 1077 10.62 2.86 49.58
CA LEU A 1077 10.27 1.78 48.67
C LEU A 1077 11.33 1.62 47.58
N ASP A 1078 11.81 0.39 47.38
CA ASP A 1078 12.63 0.02 46.21
C ASP A 1078 11.69 -0.27 45.03
N ILE A 1079 11.80 0.55 43.99
CA ILE A 1079 11.09 0.40 42.71
C ILE A 1079 12.02 -0.12 41.60
N GLY A 1080 13.22 -0.59 41.95
CA GLY A 1080 14.12 -1.24 41.02
C GLY A 1080 13.51 -2.50 40.40
N GLY A 1081 13.53 -2.58 39.07
CA GLY A 1081 12.87 -3.64 38.30
C GLY A 1081 11.41 -3.36 37.91
N TYR A 1082 10.80 -2.27 38.42
CA TYR A 1082 9.51 -1.79 37.90
C TYR A 1082 9.70 -1.28 36.47
N LYS A 1083 8.63 -1.23 35.69
CA LYS A 1083 8.65 -0.85 34.26
C LYS A 1083 7.73 0.32 34.00
N LEU A 1084 8.19 1.27 33.18
CA LEU A 1084 7.32 2.19 32.47
C LEU A 1084 7.14 1.71 31.03
N VAL A 1085 5.89 1.53 30.63
CA VAL A 1085 5.49 1.14 29.27
C VAL A 1085 4.90 2.36 28.57
N GLN A 1086 5.39 2.68 27.37
CA GLN A 1086 4.95 3.80 26.54
C GLN A 1086 4.31 3.25 25.26
N THR A 1087 2.98 3.28 25.19
CA THR A 1087 2.20 2.43 24.27
C THR A 1087 2.46 2.73 22.79
N ALA A 1088 2.21 3.97 22.33
CA ALA A 1088 2.28 4.33 20.91
C ALA A 1088 3.71 4.40 20.34
N ALA A 1089 4.75 4.23 21.17
CA ALA A 1089 6.14 4.17 20.76
C ALA A 1089 6.79 2.79 21.03
N GLU A 1090 6.01 1.80 21.50
CA GLU A 1090 6.42 0.44 21.92
C GLU A 1090 7.58 0.36 22.94
N LYS A 1091 7.95 1.48 23.57
CA LYS A 1091 9.10 1.57 24.47
C LYS A 1091 8.75 1.08 25.88
N THR A 1092 9.54 0.15 26.40
CA THR A 1092 9.48 -0.26 27.81
C THR A 1092 10.81 0.05 28.51
N TYR A 1093 10.77 0.87 29.55
CA TYR A 1093 11.93 1.23 30.37
C TYR A 1093 11.85 0.56 31.74
N THR A 1094 12.82 -0.32 32.03
CA THR A 1094 12.95 -0.95 33.35
C THR A 1094 13.79 -0.06 34.26
N ILE A 1095 13.25 0.33 35.41
CA ILE A 1095 13.93 1.14 36.42
C ILE A 1095 15.11 0.34 37.00
N PRO A 1096 16.33 0.92 37.11
CA PRO A 1096 17.51 0.21 37.62
C PRO A 1096 17.30 -0.43 39.01
N ALA A 1097 17.81 -1.64 39.21
CA ALA A 1097 17.71 -2.35 40.49
C ALA A 1097 18.34 -1.55 41.65
N GLY A 1098 17.67 -1.51 42.82
CA GLY A 1098 18.10 -0.71 43.97
C GLY A 1098 17.72 0.79 43.88
N THR A 1099 16.72 1.13 43.08
CA THR A 1099 16.20 2.51 42.99
C THR A 1099 15.20 2.75 44.11
N VAL A 1100 15.64 3.38 45.19
CA VAL A 1100 14.84 3.59 46.40
C VAL A 1100 14.32 5.03 46.47
N VAL A 1101 13.00 5.19 46.62
CA VAL A 1101 12.34 6.49 46.83
C VAL A 1101 11.83 6.58 48.27
N GLN A 1102 11.98 7.76 48.91
CA GLN A 1102 11.45 8.05 50.25
C GLN A 1102 10.00 8.55 50.16
N ALA A 1103 9.18 8.31 51.18
CA ALA A 1103 7.79 8.79 51.21
C ALA A 1103 7.74 10.33 51.25
N GLY A 1104 6.85 10.93 50.45
CA GLY A 1104 6.87 12.37 50.14
C GLY A 1104 8.03 12.77 49.21
N GLY A 1105 8.54 11.81 48.42
CA GLY A 1105 9.65 11.98 47.49
C GLY A 1105 9.31 11.41 46.10
N TYR A 1106 10.16 11.73 45.13
CA TYR A 1106 9.92 11.42 43.72
C TYR A 1106 11.19 11.01 42.97
N LEU A 1107 10.97 10.38 41.82
CA LEU A 1107 11.96 9.97 40.83
C LEU A 1107 11.68 10.70 39.50
N VAL A 1108 12.70 11.37 38.97
CA VAL A 1108 12.71 11.92 37.61
C VAL A 1108 13.50 10.99 36.67
N ILE A 1109 12.89 10.57 35.57
CA ILE A 1109 13.56 9.84 34.47
C ILE A 1109 13.58 10.78 33.25
N ALA A 1110 14.74 11.37 32.97
CA ALA A 1110 14.98 12.26 31.84
C ALA A 1110 15.60 11.51 30.65
N ARG A 1111 15.28 11.99 29.43
CA ARG A 1111 15.65 11.33 28.18
C ARG A 1111 17.15 11.32 27.91
N ASN A 1112 17.82 12.47 27.81
CA ASN A 1112 19.26 12.52 27.51
C ASN A 1112 20.01 13.70 28.18
N SER A 1113 19.56 14.15 29.35
CA SER A 1113 20.17 15.25 30.09
C SER A 1113 20.84 14.80 31.40
N ALA A 1114 22.03 15.33 31.72
CA ALA A 1114 22.60 15.21 33.07
C ALA A 1114 21.86 16.12 34.07
N ARG A 1115 21.76 15.72 35.34
CA ARG A 1115 20.97 16.41 36.38
C ARG A 1115 21.19 17.93 36.42
N THR A 1116 22.43 18.39 36.40
CA THR A 1116 22.74 19.83 36.46
C THR A 1116 22.25 20.61 35.23
N ALA A 1117 22.23 19.99 34.05
CA ALA A 1117 21.71 20.61 32.82
C ALA A 1117 20.17 20.59 32.80
N PHE A 1118 19.55 19.55 33.36
CA PHE A 1118 18.10 19.47 33.57
C PHE A 1118 17.62 20.55 34.56
N GLU A 1119 18.32 20.70 35.69
CA GLU A 1119 18.07 21.72 36.71
C GLU A 1119 18.26 23.15 36.17
N GLU A 1120 19.24 23.37 35.27
CA GLU A 1120 19.43 24.65 34.58
C GLU A 1120 18.30 24.92 33.57
N PHE A 1121 17.88 23.92 32.80
CA PHE A 1121 16.80 24.05 31.80
C PHE A 1121 15.43 24.32 32.44
N TYR A 1122 15.06 23.57 33.49
CA TYR A 1122 13.79 23.72 34.20
C TYR A 1122 13.83 24.79 35.32
N GLY A 1123 14.93 25.54 35.45
CA GLY A 1123 14.98 26.79 36.21
C GLY A 1123 15.21 26.66 37.73
N GLY A 1124 15.67 25.51 38.22
CA GLY A 1124 16.00 25.33 39.64
C GLY A 1124 16.56 23.94 40.00
N PRO A 1125 17.28 23.83 41.13
CA PRO A 1125 17.78 22.54 41.62
C PRO A 1125 16.63 21.67 42.13
N LEU A 1126 16.65 20.38 41.77
CA LEU A 1126 15.79 19.38 42.38
C LEU A 1126 16.23 19.14 43.84
N ALA A 1127 15.31 18.72 44.70
CA ALA A 1127 15.64 18.50 46.12
C ALA A 1127 16.69 17.39 46.32
N GLU A 1128 17.40 17.42 47.45
CA GLU A 1128 18.53 16.53 47.73
C GLU A 1128 18.10 15.05 47.88
N ASN A 1129 16.86 14.81 48.28
CA ASN A 1129 16.24 13.48 48.40
C ASN A 1129 15.63 12.94 47.08
N VAL A 1130 15.77 13.66 45.96
CA VAL A 1130 15.19 13.28 44.65
C VAL A 1130 16.12 12.32 43.93
N VAL A 1131 15.56 11.19 43.48
CA VAL A 1131 16.26 10.30 42.56
C VAL A 1131 16.18 10.88 41.15
N PHE A 1132 17.32 10.98 40.48
CA PHE A 1132 17.39 11.46 39.10
C PHE A 1132 18.09 10.42 38.22
N ILE A 1133 17.47 10.06 37.10
CA ILE A 1133 17.97 9.10 36.14
C ILE A 1133 18.02 9.76 34.76
N ASN A 1134 19.19 9.72 34.11
CA ASN A 1134 19.30 9.93 32.66
C ASN A 1134 19.26 8.54 31.99
N SER A 1135 18.32 8.31 31.07
CA SER A 1135 18.20 7.01 30.39
C SER A 1135 19.22 6.82 29.25
N GLY A 1136 19.80 7.91 28.74
CA GLY A 1136 20.76 7.92 27.63
C GLY A 1136 20.08 7.75 26.27
N ASP A 1137 19.09 8.60 25.99
CA ASP A 1137 18.24 8.64 24.79
C ASP A 1137 17.36 7.40 24.56
N LYS A 1138 16.98 6.71 25.65
CA LYS A 1138 16.17 5.48 25.59
C LYS A 1138 14.71 5.70 25.96
N PHE A 1139 14.48 6.58 26.92
CA PHE A 1139 13.16 6.84 27.51
C PHE A 1139 13.11 8.17 28.29
N PRO A 1140 12.02 8.94 28.24
CA PRO A 1140 10.84 8.74 27.39
C PRO A 1140 11.14 9.06 25.91
N SER A 1141 10.08 9.21 25.11
CA SER A 1141 10.15 9.60 23.69
C SER A 1141 8.83 10.28 23.32
N ILE A 1142 8.69 11.57 23.63
CA ILE A 1142 7.41 12.28 23.67
C ILE A 1142 7.28 13.13 22.41
N ASN A 1143 6.42 12.70 21.48
CA ASN A 1143 6.30 13.26 20.13
C ASN A 1143 4.87 13.17 19.54
N GLY A 1144 3.86 12.71 20.29
CA GLY A 1144 2.50 12.47 19.79
C GLY A 1144 1.59 11.85 20.84
N ASP A 1145 0.66 10.99 20.40
CA ASP A 1145 -0.40 10.35 21.21
C ASP A 1145 0.09 9.33 22.27
N GLU A 1146 1.32 9.46 22.77
CA GLU A 1146 1.88 8.49 23.70
C GLU A 1146 1.18 8.49 25.08
N THR A 1147 0.96 7.28 25.60
CA THR A 1147 0.42 7.02 26.93
C THR A 1147 1.38 6.18 27.74
N PHE A 1148 1.52 6.47 29.04
CA PHE A 1148 2.42 5.79 29.96
C PHE A 1148 1.67 4.89 30.95
N SER A 1149 2.21 3.71 31.24
CA SER A 1149 1.74 2.83 32.32
C SER A 1149 2.91 2.40 33.21
N LEU A 1150 2.72 2.48 34.53
CA LEU A 1150 3.65 1.99 35.54
C LEU A 1150 3.27 0.57 35.94
N VAL A 1151 4.22 -0.36 35.82
CA VAL A 1151 4.03 -1.79 36.11
C VAL A 1151 5.08 -2.24 37.12
N ASP A 1152 4.67 -3.01 38.13
CA ASP A 1152 5.57 -3.52 39.16
C ASP A 1152 6.41 -4.72 38.70
N GLY A 1153 7.29 -5.22 39.59
CA GLY A 1153 8.10 -6.42 39.35
C GLY A 1153 7.33 -7.74 39.26
N GLY A 1154 6.05 -7.77 39.66
CA GLY A 1154 5.13 -8.90 39.51
C GLY A 1154 4.31 -8.87 38.22
N GLY A 1155 4.32 -7.75 37.49
CA GLY A 1155 3.51 -7.53 36.29
C GLY A 1155 2.16 -6.85 36.55
N GLN A 1156 1.90 -6.35 37.76
CA GLN A 1156 0.69 -5.58 38.07
C GLN A 1156 0.85 -4.12 37.61
N VAL A 1157 -0.12 -3.61 36.86
CA VAL A 1157 -0.23 -2.17 36.58
C VAL A 1157 -0.59 -1.44 37.88
N LEU A 1158 0.26 -0.52 38.30
CA LEU A 1158 0.07 0.30 39.51
C LEU A 1158 -0.68 1.60 39.20
N ASP A 1159 -0.37 2.23 38.07
CA ASP A 1159 -0.99 3.45 37.58
C ASP A 1159 -0.83 3.54 36.06
N GLY A 1160 -1.72 4.27 35.39
CA GLY A 1160 -1.84 4.29 33.93
C GLY A 1160 -2.99 3.44 33.37
N PRO A 1161 -3.17 3.40 32.02
CA PRO A 1161 -2.48 4.26 31.06
C PRO A 1161 -2.83 5.73 31.29
N THR A 1162 -1.88 6.64 31.08
CA THR A 1162 -2.15 8.09 31.10
C THR A 1162 -3.06 8.51 29.95
N VAL A 1163 -3.58 9.75 29.99
CA VAL A 1163 -4.18 10.36 28.81
C VAL A 1163 -3.13 10.55 27.70
N ALA A 1164 -3.57 10.47 26.44
CA ALA A 1164 -2.72 10.72 25.28
C ALA A 1164 -2.34 12.21 25.18
N HIS A 1165 -1.11 12.47 24.73
CA HIS A 1165 -0.54 13.81 24.61
C HIS A 1165 -0.86 14.41 23.22
N GLN A 1166 -1.62 15.51 23.18
CA GLN A 1166 -2.37 15.88 21.96
C GLN A 1166 -1.65 16.82 20.98
N THR A 1167 -0.59 17.50 21.43
CA THR A 1167 0.22 18.43 20.62
C THR A 1167 1.62 18.54 21.21
N ALA A 1168 2.62 18.76 20.38
CA ALA A 1168 3.98 19.09 20.83
C ALA A 1168 3.99 20.36 21.74
N LYS A 1169 4.97 20.44 22.65
CA LYS A 1169 5.11 21.44 23.73
C LYS A 1169 4.06 21.39 24.84
N ASN A 1170 3.41 20.25 25.07
CA ASN A 1170 2.52 20.08 26.22
C ASN A 1170 3.28 19.59 27.46
N PHE A 1171 2.76 20.01 28.61
CA PHE A 1171 3.16 19.56 29.94
C PHE A 1171 1.92 18.95 30.59
N PHE A 1172 2.01 17.79 31.24
CA PHE A 1172 0.87 17.18 31.92
C PHE A 1172 1.24 16.81 33.35
N SER A 1173 0.55 17.42 34.31
CA SER A 1173 0.78 17.26 35.76
C SER A 1173 -0.47 16.69 36.43
N ARG A 1174 -0.30 15.80 37.41
CA ARG A 1174 -1.41 15.10 38.08
C ARG A 1174 -2.13 16.04 39.05
N ALA A 1175 -3.38 16.36 38.73
CA ALA A 1175 -4.21 17.29 39.50
C ALA A 1175 -5.13 16.57 40.51
N ILE A 1176 -5.55 15.33 40.22
CA ILE A 1176 -6.36 14.51 41.12
C ILE A 1176 -5.84 13.06 41.10
N PRO A 1177 -4.79 12.72 41.88
CA PRO A 1177 -4.18 11.38 41.86
C PRO A 1177 -5.07 10.25 42.43
N VAL A 1178 -6.19 10.59 43.08
CA VAL A 1178 -7.23 9.61 43.47
C VAL A 1178 -8.17 9.20 42.32
N VAL A 1179 -8.01 9.79 41.13
CA VAL A 1179 -8.70 9.40 39.89
C VAL A 1179 -7.72 8.63 38.99
N ALA A 1180 -8.24 7.61 38.30
CA ALA A 1180 -7.47 6.79 37.36
C ALA A 1180 -6.81 7.64 36.27
N ALA A 1181 -5.54 7.35 35.96
CA ALA A 1181 -4.72 8.11 35.02
C ALA A 1181 -5.29 8.21 33.59
N SER A 1182 -6.18 7.31 33.19
CA SER A 1182 -6.83 7.35 31.87
C SER A 1182 -7.95 8.39 31.78
N GLY A 1183 -8.40 8.95 32.91
CA GLY A 1183 -9.41 10.00 32.95
C GLY A 1183 -8.80 11.40 32.80
N ALA A 1184 -9.26 12.18 31.82
CA ALA A 1184 -8.83 13.57 31.62
C ALA A 1184 -9.00 14.48 32.87
N ALA A 1185 -9.95 14.17 33.75
CA ALA A 1185 -10.15 14.87 35.02
C ALA A 1185 -9.05 14.62 36.07
N ALA A 1186 -8.15 13.65 35.86
CA ALA A 1186 -7.02 13.40 36.76
C ALA A 1186 -5.84 14.37 36.52
N TRP A 1187 -5.81 15.07 35.38
CA TRP A 1187 -4.64 15.83 34.89
C TRP A 1187 -4.95 17.31 34.65
N THR A 1188 -3.92 18.13 34.70
CA THR A 1188 -3.91 19.50 34.17
C THR A 1188 -2.76 19.68 33.19
N ASN A 1189 -2.94 20.59 32.23
CA ASN A 1189 -1.91 21.05 31.32
C ASN A 1189 -1.45 22.46 31.73
N PRO A 1190 -0.44 22.60 32.61
CA PRO A 1190 0.11 23.90 32.99
C PRO A 1190 0.89 24.54 31.83
N PRO A 1191 1.02 25.89 31.78
CA PRO A 1191 1.74 26.58 30.71
C PRO A 1191 3.28 26.36 30.73
N THR A 1192 3.79 25.67 31.74
CA THR A 1192 5.20 25.30 31.96
C THR A 1192 5.24 24.05 32.82
N ALA A 1193 6.12 23.08 32.52
CA ALA A 1193 6.50 22.02 33.47
C ALA A 1193 7.06 22.60 34.78
N SER A 1194 7.00 21.81 35.85
CA SER A 1194 7.51 22.14 37.18
C SER A 1194 8.04 20.88 37.89
N PRO A 1195 9.05 20.18 37.33
CA PRO A 1195 9.58 18.94 37.89
C PRO A 1195 9.94 19.13 39.37
N GLY A 1196 9.34 18.31 40.24
CA GLY A 1196 9.05 18.74 41.60
C GLY A 1196 8.20 17.76 42.40
N ALA A 1197 7.53 18.26 43.43
CA ALA A 1197 6.62 17.46 44.26
C ALA A 1197 5.17 17.45 43.74
N GLY A 1198 4.94 17.91 42.50
CA GLY A 1198 3.60 18.12 41.94
C GLY A 1198 2.69 19.02 42.80
N GLN A 1199 1.38 18.85 42.64
CA GLN A 1199 0.37 19.38 43.58
C GLN A 1199 0.13 18.34 44.69
N GLY A 1200 1.04 18.29 45.67
CA GLY A 1200 1.02 17.27 46.74
C GLY A 1200 -0.32 17.13 47.48
N ILE A 1201 -0.73 15.88 47.73
CA ILE A 1201 -2.09 15.55 48.18
C ILE A 1201 -2.23 15.57 49.71
N ASP A 1202 -3.17 16.38 50.23
CA ASP A 1202 -3.54 16.39 51.66
C ASP A 1202 -4.60 15.32 52.02
N SER A 1203 -4.66 14.19 51.29
CA SER A 1203 -5.62 13.10 51.58
C SER A 1203 -5.31 11.72 50.96
N LYS A 1204 -4.81 10.82 51.83
CA LYS A 1204 -4.57 9.36 51.67
C LYS A 1204 -3.31 8.92 50.89
N PRO A 1205 -2.53 7.94 51.41
CA PRO A 1205 -1.31 7.45 50.78
C PRO A 1205 -1.60 6.43 49.66
N ASN A 1206 -1.27 6.79 48.42
CA ASN A 1206 -1.61 6.02 47.22
C ASN A 1206 -0.39 5.33 46.54
N GLY A 1207 0.62 4.90 47.30
CA GLY A 1207 1.75 4.15 46.74
C GLY A 1207 2.60 5.00 45.78
N VAL A 1208 2.98 4.41 44.64
CA VAL A 1208 3.72 5.10 43.56
C VAL A 1208 2.80 5.30 42.36
N TYR A 1209 2.79 6.52 41.83
CA TYR A 1209 1.98 6.91 40.67
C TYR A 1209 2.76 7.85 39.75
N ILE A 1210 2.27 8.01 38.52
CA ILE A 1210 2.81 8.96 37.55
C ILE A 1210 2.32 10.37 37.92
N SER A 1211 3.25 11.30 38.17
CA SER A 1211 2.95 12.66 38.62
C SER A 1211 3.07 13.71 37.52
N GLU A 1212 4.07 13.63 36.64
CA GLU A 1212 4.27 14.60 35.55
C GLU A 1212 4.96 13.98 34.33
N TRP A 1213 4.65 14.47 33.12
CA TRP A 1213 5.47 14.27 31.92
C TRP A 1213 5.47 15.50 31.00
N ALA A 1214 6.52 15.65 30.20
CA ALA A 1214 6.77 16.86 29.42
C ALA A 1214 7.51 16.61 28.09
N ASP A 1215 6.94 17.10 26.98
CA ASP A 1215 7.74 17.54 25.81
C ASP A 1215 7.98 19.05 25.96
N PRO A 1216 9.22 19.50 26.20
CA PRO A 1216 9.51 20.93 26.37
C PRO A 1216 9.83 21.67 25.07
N THR A 1217 10.14 20.99 23.96
CA THR A 1217 10.70 21.68 22.77
C THR A 1217 9.90 21.48 21.50
N GLY A 1218 9.21 20.36 21.29
CA GLY A 1218 8.38 20.09 20.11
C GLY A 1218 9.03 20.40 18.75
N SER A 1219 10.36 20.34 18.68
CA SER A 1219 11.15 20.83 17.53
C SER A 1219 12.53 20.16 17.39
N GLY A 1220 12.73 19.00 18.01
CA GLY A 1220 13.93 18.16 17.84
C GLY A 1220 14.95 18.20 18.97
N GLU A 1221 14.86 19.15 19.91
CA GLU A 1221 15.68 19.15 21.13
C GLU A 1221 15.06 18.24 22.20
N PHE A 1222 15.12 16.93 21.95
CA PHE A 1222 14.50 15.88 22.77
C PHE A 1222 15.17 15.65 24.14
N ALA A 1223 16.39 16.16 24.36
CA ALA A 1223 17.24 15.75 25.48
C ALA A 1223 16.64 15.99 26.89
N TYR A 1224 15.69 16.93 26.99
CA TYR A 1224 15.09 17.40 28.25
C TYR A 1224 13.68 16.84 28.53
N GLU A 1225 13.14 15.96 27.67
CA GLU A 1225 11.90 15.23 27.98
C GLU A 1225 12.05 14.41 29.27
N PHE A 1226 10.99 14.29 30.06
CA PHE A 1226 10.98 13.45 31.26
C PHE A 1226 9.62 12.85 31.60
N VAL A 1227 9.66 11.80 32.43
CA VAL A 1227 8.53 11.28 33.20
C VAL A 1227 8.92 11.29 34.68
N GLU A 1228 7.98 11.69 35.54
CA GLU A 1228 8.15 11.78 36.99
C GLU A 1228 7.20 10.81 37.71
N LEU A 1229 7.73 10.12 38.73
CA LEU A 1229 6.98 9.22 39.61
C LEU A 1229 7.05 9.71 41.05
N HIS A 1230 5.91 9.91 41.70
CA HIS A 1230 5.83 10.32 43.12
C HIS A 1230 5.49 9.13 44.02
N PHE A 1231 6.01 9.12 45.25
CA PHE A 1231 5.72 8.11 46.27
C PHE A 1231 5.19 8.78 47.55
N ASP A 1232 3.87 8.77 47.74
CA ASP A 1232 3.21 9.36 48.93
C ASP A 1232 3.32 8.49 50.20
N GLY A 1233 3.95 7.32 50.08
CA GLY A 1233 4.04 6.31 51.14
C GLY A 1233 3.30 5.02 50.76
N PRO A 1234 3.47 3.96 51.57
CA PRO A 1234 2.91 2.65 51.29
C PRO A 1234 1.38 2.71 51.28
N LYS A 1235 0.80 1.97 50.34
CA LYS A 1235 -0.62 1.62 50.34
C LYS A 1235 -0.86 0.68 51.53
N LEU A 1236 -1.51 1.21 52.56
CA LEU A 1236 -1.94 0.48 53.77
C LEU A 1236 -3.27 -0.26 53.50
#